data_AF-A0A336LSP9-F1
#
_entry.id   AF-A0A336LSP9-F1
#
_cell.length_a   1.000
_cell.length_b   1.000
_cell.length_c   1.000
_cell.angle_alpha   90.00
_cell.angle_beta   90.00
_cell.angle_gamma   90.00
#
_symmetry.space_group_name_H-M   'P 1'
#
loop_
_entity.id
_entity.type
_entity.pdbx_description
1 polymer ?
#
loop_
_entity_poly.entity_id
_entity_poly.type
_entity_poly.pdbx_seq_one_letter_code
_entity_poly.pdbx_strand_id
1 'polypeptide(L)'
;MLHIAFLRYGVDCSSWLLKVMCGSVEIRTVYAGVRQARAAIISRLSCERTGTRFNVRGVNDEGHVANFVETEQVIYLDNDVTSYLQTRGSVPLFWEQPGVQVGSHKVRFSRGYETAKAAFDKHMSTIKARYGRQAIVNLLGTSLIGSKEGEAMLSNEFQRHHKESNHNDVSHIVFDYHQECRGGNTAALSKLKARLDQCCQDFGIFFANSSGIQREQIGTIRTNCLDCLDRTNCVQTFIGLDVLNQQIEFLSGLTDKKQSSSRFEEVFRQMWINNGNEISKIYAGTGAIQGGSKLMDGARSAARTIQNNLLDSSKQEAIDILLVGSTLSSELAERARILLPSNLLHAPPPMLRELCRRSAQYTTNSTLKVAVGTYNVNGGKHFRSVAYKDVSLSDWLLDSYEIAQEKSLVGNLKQNDSPIDIFAIGFQEIVDLNASNIVAASTDNAKAWAEELQKVLSREHQYCILTSQQLVGVCLYVFVRPEDARYIKEVAVDSVKTGLGGATGNKGAVAIRFVYKGTSMCFLCSHFAAGQSQVTERNADFAEITRKLAFPMGRTLKSHDYVFWCGDFNYRIDMDKEELKEAIRNGELERVLENDQLKKEQAAGNVFNDYLEGDITFNPTYKYDLFSDDYDTSEKMRAPAWTDRVLWKRRKTIMNTETNNFNPGKLIHYGRAELKQSDHRPVIAIIEIEVSEIDKDRRKCIIEDVIRDMGPPDSTIVINALNANEAENLTIFEESIMNSIIQELSQIGEVTLVRFVDETMWVTFRDGQSALSAVAKNQIEVCGLQLNLELKTNDWPTAVAKEIDLCTSNTIPLFDTSKGDYNCLGIPTTPSRKPPGRPAVPPSRPPLPKSPAPSPKHLPKAGVIHIPHPVPSRPVDLELETPDDADSSNAIYEEINEEPPNRPPQPMSQAQPPPPQPSRAVPPIPKRVNERQGDDLPSNAPSLPPPTTKAPVIPPRKEPPVIPARAPPPIPARTNPN
;
A
#
# COMPACT_ATOMS: atom_id res chain seq x y z
N MET A 1 -3.74 7.29 -18.26
CA MET A 1 -4.43 5.98 -18.42
C MET A 1 -5.83 6.14 -18.99
N LEU A 2 -6.72 6.98 -18.44
CA LEU A 2 -8.12 7.11 -18.92
C LEU A 2 -8.33 7.30 -20.45
N HIS A 3 -7.38 7.93 -21.17
CA HIS A 3 -7.47 8.10 -22.62
C HIS A 3 -7.32 6.79 -23.43
N ILE A 4 -6.84 5.70 -22.81
CA ILE A 4 -6.62 4.41 -23.47
C ILE A 4 -7.92 3.84 -24.05
N ALA A 5 -9.03 3.98 -23.32
CA ALA A 5 -10.34 3.55 -23.81
C ALA A 5 -10.76 4.26 -25.11
N PHE A 6 -10.35 5.52 -25.31
CA PHE A 6 -10.64 6.27 -26.54
C PHE A 6 -9.80 5.77 -27.71
N LEU A 7 -8.49 5.54 -27.50
CA LEU A 7 -7.60 4.95 -28.50
C LEU A 7 -8.12 3.58 -28.97
N ARG A 8 -8.63 2.77 -28.03
CA ARG A 8 -9.20 1.45 -28.30
C ARG A 8 -10.35 1.47 -29.30
N TYR A 9 -11.23 2.48 -29.24
CA TYR A 9 -12.33 2.65 -30.20
C TYR A 9 -11.93 3.41 -31.48
N GLY A 10 -10.62 3.68 -31.68
CA GLY A 10 -10.09 4.39 -32.83
C GLY A 10 -10.25 5.90 -32.78
N VAL A 11 -10.50 6.48 -31.59
CA VAL A 11 -10.53 7.93 -31.42
C VAL A 11 -9.10 8.44 -31.27
N ASP A 12 -8.62 9.23 -32.22
CA ASP A 12 -7.30 9.86 -32.11
C ASP A 12 -7.28 10.87 -30.96
N CYS A 13 -6.49 10.56 -29.93
CA CYS A 13 -6.27 11.40 -28.78
C CYS A 13 -5.20 12.48 -29.03
N SER A 14 -4.42 12.42 -30.12
CA SER A 14 -3.22 13.25 -30.33
C SER A 14 -3.47 14.76 -30.29
N SER A 15 -4.65 15.20 -30.72
CA SER A 15 -5.03 16.61 -30.83
C SER A 15 -5.47 17.25 -29.51
N TRP A 16 -5.81 16.46 -28.48
CA TRP A 16 -6.34 16.94 -27.19
C TRP A 16 -5.72 16.29 -25.95
N LEU A 17 -4.93 15.22 -26.10
CA LEU A 17 -4.24 14.54 -25.01
C LEU A 17 -3.11 15.40 -24.45
N LEU A 18 -3.40 16.10 -23.35
CA LEU A 18 -2.39 16.82 -22.60
C LEU A 18 -1.62 15.87 -21.66
N LYS A 19 -0.30 15.76 -21.85
CA LYS A 19 0.59 15.14 -20.87
C LYS A 19 0.82 16.10 -19.71
N VAL A 20 0.62 15.65 -18.48
CA VAL A 20 0.71 16.47 -17.26
C VAL A 20 1.69 15.83 -16.28
N MET A 21 2.48 16.64 -15.57
CA MET A 21 3.34 16.19 -14.47
C MET A 21 2.75 16.59 -13.11
N CYS A 22 2.93 15.74 -12.10
CA CYS A 22 2.74 16.14 -10.71
C CYS A 22 4.06 16.71 -10.17
N GLY A 23 4.02 17.87 -9.51
CA GLY A 23 5.21 18.50 -8.97
C GLY A 23 5.17 20.03 -9.05
N SER A 24 6.27 20.65 -9.48
CA SER A 24 6.43 22.11 -9.56
C SER A 24 7.16 22.53 -10.84
N VAL A 25 6.73 23.63 -11.43
CA VAL A 25 7.41 24.31 -12.55
C VAL A 25 7.42 25.81 -12.25
N GLU A 26 8.60 26.41 -12.16
CA GLU A 26 8.73 27.87 -12.11
C GLU A 26 9.72 28.32 -13.18
N ILE A 27 9.36 29.35 -13.95
CA ILE A 27 10.19 29.94 -15.00
C ILE A 27 10.24 31.45 -14.78
N ARG A 28 11.43 32.04 -14.79
CA ARG A 28 11.65 33.49 -14.62
C ARG A 28 12.60 34.02 -15.69
N THR A 29 12.34 35.24 -16.14
CA THR A 29 13.26 35.99 -17.00
C THR A 29 14.32 36.67 -16.13
N VAL A 30 15.60 36.45 -16.46
CA VAL A 30 16.76 37.08 -15.79
C VAL A 30 17.44 38.03 -16.77
N TYR A 31 17.59 39.29 -16.39
CA TYR A 31 18.22 40.31 -17.22
C TYR A 31 19.73 40.39 -16.90
N ALA A 32 20.57 40.08 -17.88
CA ALA A 32 22.02 40.10 -17.76
C ALA A 32 22.61 41.07 -18.80
N GLY A 33 22.89 42.30 -18.35
CA GLY A 33 23.18 43.41 -19.24
C GLY A 33 22.02 43.68 -20.20
N VAL A 34 22.28 43.58 -21.51
CA VAL A 34 21.26 43.73 -22.58
C VAL A 34 20.56 42.43 -22.96
N ARG A 35 21.02 41.26 -22.46
CA ARG A 35 20.44 39.96 -22.81
C ARG A 35 19.38 39.51 -21.80
N GLN A 36 18.46 38.68 -22.27
CA GLN A 36 17.41 38.05 -21.47
C GLN A 36 17.63 36.54 -21.44
N ALA A 37 17.88 35.99 -20.26
CA ALA A 37 17.90 34.55 -20.02
C ALA A 37 16.56 34.09 -19.46
N ARG A 38 16.23 32.80 -19.65
CA ARG A 38 15.13 32.13 -18.94
C ARG A 38 15.72 31.12 -17.97
N ALA A 39 15.56 31.40 -16.67
CA ALA A 39 15.86 30.46 -15.60
C ALA A 39 14.61 29.60 -15.33
N ALA A 40 14.78 28.29 -15.15
CA ALA A 40 13.70 27.37 -14.82
C ALA A 40 14.11 26.41 -13.68
N ILE A 41 13.16 26.10 -12.80
CA ILE A 41 13.22 24.92 -11.91
C ILE A 41 12.02 24.05 -12.22
N ILE A 42 12.27 22.76 -12.44
CA ILE A 42 11.24 21.75 -12.71
C ILE A 42 11.44 20.59 -11.73
N SER A 43 10.46 20.32 -10.88
CA SER A 43 10.46 19.14 -9.99
C SER A 43 9.35 18.17 -10.39
N ARG A 44 9.70 16.94 -10.73
CA ARG A 44 8.79 15.87 -11.18
C ARG A 44 8.68 14.80 -10.10
N LEU A 45 7.47 14.53 -9.61
CA LEU A 45 7.17 13.46 -8.64
C LEU A 45 6.85 12.15 -9.37
N SER A 46 7.56 11.07 -9.04
CA SER A 46 7.29 9.74 -9.60
C SER A 46 5.96 9.16 -9.13
N CYS A 47 5.22 8.57 -10.06
CA CYS A 47 3.99 7.80 -9.84
C CYS A 47 4.23 6.40 -9.26
N GLU A 48 5.45 5.88 -9.29
CA GLU A 48 5.75 4.45 -9.04
C GLU A 48 5.63 4.04 -7.56
N ARG A 49 5.64 5.01 -6.64
CA ARG A 49 5.34 4.85 -5.21
C ARG A 49 4.90 6.19 -4.60
N THR A 50 3.80 6.75 -5.10
CA THR A 50 3.22 7.98 -4.55
C THR A 50 2.32 7.67 -3.35
N GLY A 51 2.28 8.59 -2.38
CA GLY A 51 1.28 8.55 -1.31
C GLY A 51 1.49 9.62 -0.25
N THR A 52 0.59 9.68 0.72
CA THR A 52 0.62 10.72 1.75
C THR A 52 1.60 10.42 2.90
N ARG A 53 1.77 11.37 3.83
CA ARG A 53 2.93 11.42 4.73
C ARG A 53 3.08 10.22 5.66
N PHE A 54 2.01 9.61 6.12
CA PHE A 54 2.11 8.42 6.99
C PHE A 54 1.63 7.12 6.32
N ASN A 55 0.97 7.22 5.16
CA ASN A 55 0.47 6.06 4.43
C ASN A 55 1.55 5.39 3.56
N VAL A 56 2.49 6.15 2.98
CA VAL A 56 3.53 5.59 2.08
C VAL A 56 4.93 6.06 2.46
N ARG A 57 5.76 5.10 2.87
CA ARG A 57 7.17 5.25 3.29
C ARG A 57 8.06 4.20 2.65
N GLY A 58 9.38 4.43 2.66
CA GLY A 58 10.36 3.44 2.25
C GLY A 58 10.25 2.97 0.80
N VAL A 59 10.76 1.77 0.53
CA VAL A 59 10.79 1.09 -0.78
C VAL A 59 9.61 0.12 -0.97
N ASN A 60 9.29 -0.25 -2.21
CA ASN A 60 8.42 -1.40 -2.54
C ASN A 60 9.23 -2.59 -3.10
N ASP A 61 8.54 -3.69 -3.37
CA ASP A 61 9.13 -4.93 -3.90
C ASP A 61 9.87 -4.78 -5.24
N GLU A 62 9.57 -3.73 -6.02
CA GLU A 62 10.22 -3.45 -7.30
C GLU A 62 11.33 -2.37 -7.20
N GLY A 63 11.66 -1.91 -5.99
CA GLY A 63 12.73 -0.96 -5.76
C GLY A 63 12.34 0.52 -5.93
N HIS A 64 11.06 0.84 -6.13
CA HIS A 64 10.61 2.24 -6.17
C HIS A 64 10.47 2.78 -4.74
N VAL A 65 10.91 4.03 -4.50
CA VAL A 65 10.85 4.66 -3.16
C VAL A 65 9.76 5.71 -3.08
N ALA A 66 9.18 5.82 -1.88
CA ALA A 66 8.18 6.82 -1.57
C ALA A 66 8.70 8.23 -1.86
N ASN A 67 7.90 9.04 -2.56
CA ASN A 67 8.18 10.45 -2.86
C ASN A 67 9.51 10.67 -3.57
N PHE A 68 9.84 9.79 -4.52
CA PHE A 68 10.94 10.02 -5.44
C PHE A 68 10.64 11.28 -6.29
N VAL A 69 11.45 12.32 -6.14
CA VAL A 69 11.35 13.58 -6.87
C VAL A 69 12.66 13.84 -7.59
N GLU A 70 12.55 14.05 -8.89
CA GLU A 70 13.62 14.52 -9.77
C GLU A 70 13.49 16.04 -9.91
N THR A 71 14.56 16.78 -9.63
CA THR A 71 14.58 18.25 -9.68
C THR A 71 15.65 18.72 -10.66
N GLU A 72 15.24 19.54 -11.62
CA GLU A 72 16.06 20.06 -12.71
C GLU A 72 16.16 21.59 -12.65
N GLN A 73 17.38 22.13 -12.78
CA GLN A 73 17.69 23.56 -12.82
C GLN A 73 18.26 23.93 -14.19
N VAL A 74 17.52 24.71 -14.98
CA VAL A 74 17.83 25.00 -16.38
C VAL A 74 18.04 26.49 -16.61
N ILE A 75 19.00 26.86 -17.46
CA ILE A 75 19.17 28.22 -17.98
C ILE A 75 19.20 28.17 -19.51
N TYR A 76 18.31 28.94 -20.14
CA TYR A 76 18.33 29.24 -21.57
C TYR A 76 18.85 30.67 -21.78
N LEU A 77 19.84 30.84 -22.65
CA LEU A 77 20.33 32.16 -23.10
C LEU A 77 20.63 32.11 -24.60
N ASP A 78 19.85 32.82 -25.39
CA ASP A 78 19.92 32.79 -26.86
C ASP A 78 19.82 31.34 -27.41
N ASN A 79 20.94 30.78 -27.90
CA ASN A 79 21.04 29.39 -28.36
C ASN A 79 21.68 28.44 -27.32
N ASP A 80 22.24 28.97 -26.24
CA ASP A 80 22.92 28.18 -25.21
C ASP A 80 21.89 27.68 -24.18
N VAL A 81 21.98 26.38 -23.85
CA VAL A 81 21.15 25.73 -22.84
C VAL A 81 22.04 24.97 -21.87
N THR A 82 21.95 25.26 -20.58
CA THR A 82 22.56 24.44 -19.52
C THR A 82 21.49 23.85 -18.62
N SER A 83 21.64 22.58 -18.24
CA SER A 83 20.74 21.90 -17.30
C SER A 83 21.54 21.12 -16.25
N TYR A 84 21.05 21.13 -15.01
CA TYR A 84 21.57 20.34 -13.91
C TYR A 84 20.43 19.58 -13.22
N LEU A 85 20.59 18.26 -13.11
CA LEU A 85 19.63 17.33 -12.53
C LEU A 85 20.10 16.80 -11.16
N GLN A 86 19.20 16.73 -10.19
CA GLN A 86 19.43 16.09 -8.90
C GLN A 86 18.16 15.43 -8.37
N THR A 87 18.30 14.39 -7.56
CA THR A 87 17.16 13.59 -7.10
C THR A 87 17.01 13.61 -5.58
N ARG A 88 15.82 13.26 -5.08
CA ARG A 88 15.55 12.98 -3.68
C ARG A 88 14.47 11.92 -3.56
N GLY A 89 14.38 11.28 -2.40
CA GLY A 89 13.30 10.33 -2.12
C GLY A 89 13.46 9.72 -0.73
N SER A 90 12.48 8.90 -0.35
CA SER A 90 12.55 8.17 0.92
C SER A 90 13.77 7.23 0.95
N VAL A 91 14.23 6.92 2.15
CA VAL A 91 15.31 5.95 2.38
C VAL A 91 14.88 4.60 1.77
N PRO A 92 15.70 3.96 0.89
CA PRO A 92 15.32 2.77 0.12
C PRO A 92 15.35 1.48 0.95
N LEU A 93 14.59 1.46 2.04
CA LEU A 93 14.43 0.33 2.97
C LEU A 93 12.94 0.08 3.20
N PHE A 94 12.58 -1.11 3.68
CA PHE A 94 11.20 -1.40 4.09
C PHE A 94 10.95 -0.83 5.50
N TRP A 95 10.37 0.37 5.57
CA TRP A 95 10.05 1.02 6.83
C TRP A 95 8.72 1.77 6.79
N GLU A 96 8.13 1.92 7.95
CA GLU A 96 6.84 2.55 8.23
C GLU A 96 6.95 3.49 9.42
N GLN A 97 5.92 4.33 9.63
CA GLN A 97 5.85 5.25 10.77
C GLN A 97 4.42 5.33 11.36
N PRO A 98 3.86 4.19 11.81
CA PRO A 98 2.46 4.08 12.19
C PRO A 98 2.11 4.93 13.42
N GLY A 99 0.84 5.33 13.50
CA GLY A 99 0.26 6.11 14.59
C GLY A 99 -0.68 7.20 14.09
N VAL A 100 -1.66 7.57 14.92
CA VAL A 100 -2.57 8.72 14.72
C VAL A 100 -2.40 9.76 15.83
N GLN A 101 -1.73 9.38 16.93
CA GLN A 101 -1.51 10.25 18.09
C GLN A 101 -0.23 11.06 17.93
N VAL A 102 -0.34 12.38 18.12
CA VAL A 102 0.79 13.30 18.03
C VAL A 102 1.88 12.88 19.02
N GLY A 103 3.07 12.55 18.49
CA GLY A 103 4.22 12.08 19.28
C GLY A 103 4.41 10.56 19.33
N SER A 104 3.46 9.75 18.84
CA SER A 104 3.60 8.27 18.83
C SER A 104 4.26 7.70 17.57
N HIS A 105 4.48 8.51 16.54
CA HIS A 105 5.02 8.13 15.23
C HIS A 105 6.50 7.70 15.30
N LYS A 106 6.78 6.50 15.81
CA LYS A 106 8.11 5.89 15.78
C LYS A 106 8.37 5.22 14.44
N VAL A 107 9.62 5.28 13.98
CA VAL A 107 10.08 4.52 12.82
C VAL A 107 10.14 3.04 13.18
N ARG A 108 9.67 2.20 12.28
CA ARG A 108 9.74 0.73 12.39
C ARG A 108 10.11 0.14 11.03
N PHE A 109 10.96 -0.87 11.03
CA PHE A 109 11.21 -1.68 9.83
C PHE A 109 10.03 -2.64 9.64
N SER A 110 9.44 -2.65 8.45
CA SER A 110 8.32 -3.55 8.11
C SER A 110 8.78 -4.90 7.58
N ARG A 111 10.09 -5.06 7.29
CA ARG A 111 10.74 -6.33 6.95
C ARG A 111 12.12 -6.48 7.59
N GLY A 112 12.56 -7.72 7.79
CA GLY A 112 13.93 -8.05 8.19
C GLY A 112 14.95 -7.85 7.07
N TYR A 113 16.22 -7.76 7.45
CA TYR A 113 17.33 -7.31 6.60
C TYR A 113 17.51 -8.12 5.31
N GLU A 114 17.65 -9.43 5.45
CA GLU A 114 17.94 -10.35 4.35
C GLU A 114 16.83 -10.24 3.29
N THR A 115 15.59 -10.06 3.75
CA THR A 115 14.40 -9.90 2.90
C THR A 115 14.25 -8.50 2.30
N ALA A 116 14.95 -7.49 2.83
CA ALA A 116 15.00 -6.14 2.28
C ALA A 116 16.09 -5.94 1.21
N LYS A 117 17.15 -6.77 1.21
CA LYS A 117 18.33 -6.62 0.33
C LYS A 117 17.96 -6.54 -1.15
N ALA A 118 17.07 -7.40 -1.64
CA ALA A 118 16.69 -7.45 -3.04
C ALA A 118 16.04 -6.13 -3.53
N ALA A 119 15.21 -5.48 -2.70
CA ALA A 119 14.58 -4.21 -3.05
C ALA A 119 15.56 -3.04 -3.03
N PHE A 120 16.54 -3.07 -2.11
CA PHE A 120 17.65 -2.10 -2.09
C PHE A 120 18.52 -2.21 -3.35
N ASP A 121 18.92 -3.43 -3.72
CA ASP A 121 19.75 -3.68 -4.92
C ASP A 121 18.99 -3.30 -6.21
N LYS A 122 17.70 -3.66 -6.33
CA LYS A 122 16.82 -3.19 -7.41
C LYS A 122 16.79 -1.66 -7.47
N HIS A 123 16.60 -1.00 -6.33
CA HIS A 123 16.54 0.46 -6.29
C HIS A 123 17.82 1.11 -6.83
N MET A 124 18.99 0.65 -6.35
CA MET A 124 20.28 1.17 -6.80
C MET A 124 20.53 0.90 -8.28
N SER A 125 20.19 -0.29 -8.77
CA SER A 125 20.23 -0.63 -10.19
C SER A 125 19.35 0.31 -11.02
N THR A 126 18.11 0.55 -10.61
CA THR A 126 17.15 1.44 -11.29
C THR A 126 17.65 2.88 -11.36
N ILE A 127 18.18 3.46 -10.27
CA ILE A 127 18.71 4.83 -10.33
C ILE A 127 20.03 4.93 -11.12
N LYS A 128 20.88 3.89 -11.12
CA LYS A 128 22.08 3.86 -11.97
C LYS A 128 21.73 3.77 -13.45
N ALA A 129 20.75 2.93 -13.82
CA ALA A 129 20.26 2.82 -15.18
C ALA A 129 19.55 4.10 -15.68
N ARG A 130 18.83 4.81 -14.80
CA ARG A 130 18.12 6.05 -15.14
C ARG A 130 18.98 7.30 -15.13
N TYR A 131 19.99 7.38 -14.28
CA TYR A 131 20.68 8.64 -13.98
C TYR A 131 22.21 8.55 -14.00
N GLY A 132 22.78 7.44 -14.47
CA GLY A 132 24.23 7.24 -14.51
C GLY A 132 24.85 7.09 -13.11
N ARG A 133 26.06 7.61 -12.92
CA ARG A 133 26.82 7.53 -11.66
C ARG A 133 26.04 8.17 -10.50
N GLN A 134 26.13 7.61 -9.30
CA GLN A 134 25.34 8.08 -8.15
C GLN A 134 26.23 8.52 -6.98
N ALA A 135 25.78 9.56 -6.28
CA ALA A 135 26.23 9.89 -4.93
C ALA A 135 24.99 10.12 -4.05
N ILE A 136 25.00 9.59 -2.82
CA ILE A 136 23.86 9.61 -1.90
C ILE A 136 24.23 10.41 -0.66
N VAL A 137 23.52 11.51 -0.42
CA VAL A 137 23.63 12.33 0.79
C VAL A 137 22.49 11.94 1.74
N ASN A 138 22.82 11.47 2.93
CA ASN A 138 21.85 10.99 3.91
C ASN A 138 21.75 11.95 5.10
N LEU A 139 20.58 12.60 5.23
CA LEU A 139 20.33 13.70 6.18
C LEU A 139 19.76 13.25 7.54
N LEU A 140 19.81 11.96 7.82
CA LEU A 140 19.29 11.34 9.03
C LEU A 140 20.17 11.64 10.26
N GLY A 141 19.51 11.76 11.41
CA GLY A 141 20.17 11.83 12.71
C GLY A 141 21.02 10.60 13.01
N THR A 142 22.15 10.78 13.71
CA THR A 142 23.04 9.67 14.14
C THR A 142 22.91 9.34 15.63
N SER A 143 22.11 10.10 16.39
CA SER A 143 21.88 9.87 17.83
C SER A 143 20.94 8.69 18.06
N LEU A 144 21.47 7.60 18.61
CA LEU A 144 20.70 6.44 19.10
C LEU A 144 19.91 6.72 20.41
N ILE A 145 20.00 7.94 20.95
CA ILE A 145 19.32 8.34 22.19
C ILE A 145 18.29 9.44 21.90
N GLY A 146 17.11 9.31 22.52
CA GLY A 146 16.01 10.29 22.48
C GLY A 146 15.17 10.23 21.20
N SER A 147 14.49 11.34 20.89
CA SER A 147 13.53 11.45 19.76
C SER A 147 14.13 11.27 18.35
N LYS A 148 15.42 10.93 18.23
CA LYS A 148 16.16 10.72 16.98
C LYS A 148 16.57 9.27 16.74
N GLU A 149 16.32 8.37 17.69
CA GLU A 149 16.64 6.94 17.63
C GLU A 149 16.23 6.31 16.28
N GLY A 150 15.00 6.56 15.82
CA GLY A 150 14.48 6.03 14.56
C GLY A 150 15.20 6.52 13.30
N GLU A 151 15.76 7.74 13.30
CA GLU A 151 16.59 8.20 12.18
C GLU A 151 17.97 7.52 12.20
N ALA A 152 18.54 7.31 13.38
CA ALA A 152 19.82 6.62 13.54
C ALA A 152 19.72 5.15 13.15
N MET A 153 18.61 4.47 13.49
CA MET A 153 18.31 3.11 13.03
C MET A 153 18.28 3.03 11.49
N LEU A 154 17.52 3.91 10.82
CA LEU A 154 17.48 3.97 9.34
C LEU A 154 18.85 4.27 8.72
N SER A 155 19.63 5.15 9.35
CA SER A 155 20.96 5.53 8.86
C SER A 155 21.94 4.35 8.95
N ASN A 156 21.93 3.62 10.07
CA ASN A 156 22.78 2.45 10.28
C ASN A 156 22.40 1.31 9.33
N GLU A 157 21.10 1.03 9.18
CA GLU A 157 20.65 -0.08 8.32
C GLU A 157 20.87 0.23 6.83
N PHE A 158 20.72 1.49 6.41
CA PHE A 158 21.11 1.93 5.07
C PHE A 158 22.61 1.69 4.83
N GLN A 159 23.48 2.07 5.77
CA GLN A 159 24.93 1.87 5.66
C GLN A 159 25.28 0.38 5.55
N ARG A 160 24.57 -0.48 6.28
CA ARG A 160 24.78 -1.94 6.26
C ARG A 160 24.38 -2.55 4.92
N HIS A 161 23.18 -2.25 4.42
CA HIS A 161 22.77 -2.64 3.07
C HIS A 161 23.73 -2.12 2.00
N HIS A 162 24.15 -0.86 2.08
CA HIS A 162 25.07 -0.26 1.12
C HIS A 162 26.43 -0.96 1.08
N LYS A 163 26.99 -1.31 2.25
CA LYS A 163 28.29 -1.98 2.38
C LYS A 163 28.28 -3.41 1.80
N GLU A 164 27.17 -4.13 1.96
CA GLU A 164 27.00 -5.53 1.55
C GLU A 164 26.30 -5.67 0.17
N SER A 165 25.97 -4.55 -0.47
CA SER A 165 25.40 -4.50 -1.82
C SER A 165 26.49 -4.59 -2.90
N ASN A 166 26.11 -5.11 -4.06
CA ASN A 166 26.90 -5.03 -5.29
C ASN A 166 27.05 -3.58 -5.81
N HIS A 167 26.40 -2.61 -5.15
CA HIS A 167 26.44 -1.18 -5.46
C HIS A 167 27.26 -0.37 -4.45
N ASN A 168 28.20 -1.00 -3.74
CA ASN A 168 29.13 -0.32 -2.84
C ASN A 168 30.09 0.67 -3.55
N ASP A 169 30.06 0.71 -4.89
CA ASP A 169 30.71 1.72 -5.74
C ASP A 169 30.06 3.11 -5.66
N VAL A 170 28.81 3.18 -5.17
CA VAL A 170 28.08 4.44 -4.99
C VAL A 170 28.66 5.22 -3.80
N SER A 171 28.93 6.52 -3.98
CA SER A 171 29.41 7.35 -2.87
C SER A 171 28.29 7.58 -1.86
N HIS A 172 28.48 7.25 -0.58
CA HIS A 172 27.50 7.48 0.48
C HIS A 172 28.05 8.43 1.56
N ILE A 173 27.36 9.57 1.75
CA ILE A 173 27.75 10.64 2.66
C ILE A 173 26.69 10.78 3.76
N VAL A 174 27.04 10.39 4.98
CA VAL A 174 26.22 10.67 6.17
C VAL A 174 26.46 12.11 6.63
N PHE A 175 25.38 12.87 6.80
CA PHE A 175 25.39 14.26 7.25
C PHE A 175 24.21 14.50 8.20
N ASP A 176 24.41 14.40 9.52
CA ASP A 176 23.36 14.67 10.51
C ASP A 176 22.99 16.15 10.48
N TYR A 177 21.99 16.48 9.68
CA TYR A 177 21.50 17.84 9.47
C TYR A 177 21.07 18.51 10.78
N HIS A 178 20.55 17.74 11.75
CA HIS A 178 20.13 18.26 13.04
C HIS A 178 21.30 18.52 14.02
N GLN A 179 22.50 18.02 13.74
CA GLN A 179 23.72 18.32 14.48
C GLN A 179 24.53 19.42 13.79
N GLU A 180 24.71 19.31 12.48
CA GLU A 180 25.51 20.22 11.67
C GLU A 180 24.84 21.59 11.49
N CYS A 181 23.56 21.62 11.13
CA CYS A 181 22.81 22.85 10.84
C CYS A 181 21.96 23.34 12.04
N ARG A 182 22.43 23.12 13.28
CA ARG A 182 21.75 23.60 14.50
C ARG A 182 21.51 25.11 14.44
N GLY A 183 20.33 25.54 14.89
CA GLY A 183 19.91 26.94 14.87
C GLY A 183 19.73 27.54 13.47
N GLY A 184 19.72 26.73 12.40
CA GLY A 184 19.67 27.21 11.03
C GLY A 184 21.04 27.59 10.46
N ASN A 185 22.15 27.16 11.10
CA ASN A 185 23.50 27.46 10.63
C ASN A 185 23.81 26.74 9.29
N THR A 186 23.58 27.44 8.18
CA THR A 186 23.88 26.95 6.83
C THR A 186 25.37 26.95 6.48
N ALA A 187 26.23 27.62 7.25
CA ALA A 187 27.68 27.59 7.00
C ALA A 187 28.27 26.18 7.12
N ALA A 188 27.64 25.29 7.90
CA ALA A 188 28.02 23.88 8.00
C ALA A 188 27.88 23.10 6.68
N LEU A 189 27.10 23.59 5.71
CA LEU A 189 26.98 22.98 4.38
C LEU A 189 28.28 23.05 3.56
N SER A 190 29.22 23.95 3.92
CA SER A 190 30.58 23.94 3.37
C SER A 190 31.33 22.62 3.62
N LYS A 191 31.09 21.96 4.76
CA LYS A 191 31.62 20.62 5.06
C LYS A 191 31.05 19.55 4.14
N LEU A 192 29.79 19.71 3.72
CA LEU A 192 29.13 18.81 2.77
C LEU A 192 29.68 19.04 1.36
N LYS A 193 29.86 20.30 0.95
CA LYS A 193 30.52 20.67 -0.33
C LYS A 193 31.88 19.99 -0.49
N ALA A 194 32.76 20.09 0.51
CA ALA A 194 34.09 19.47 0.46
C ALA A 194 34.08 17.93 0.26
N ARG A 195 32.95 17.25 0.54
CA ARG A 195 32.75 15.81 0.27
C ARG A 195 32.06 15.54 -1.06
N LEU A 196 31.37 16.52 -1.62
CA LEU A 196 30.65 16.44 -2.88
C LEU A 196 31.45 16.96 -4.08
N ASP A 197 32.43 17.84 -3.89
CA ASP A 197 33.15 18.55 -4.97
C ASP A 197 33.66 17.61 -6.07
N GLN A 198 34.28 16.48 -5.70
CA GLN A 198 34.73 15.48 -6.67
C GLN A 198 33.56 14.86 -7.44
N CYS A 199 32.45 14.53 -6.76
CA CYS A 199 31.26 13.98 -7.42
C CYS A 199 30.60 15.00 -8.37
N CYS A 200 30.51 16.27 -7.96
CA CYS A 200 29.98 17.35 -8.81
C CYS A 200 30.83 17.52 -10.09
N GLN A 201 32.16 17.49 -9.97
CA GLN A 201 33.08 17.61 -11.11
C GLN A 201 32.98 16.39 -12.03
N ASP A 202 32.95 15.18 -11.44
CA ASP A 202 32.85 13.89 -12.13
C ASP A 202 31.53 13.71 -12.89
N PHE A 203 30.41 14.16 -12.32
CA PHE A 203 29.07 13.97 -12.90
C PHE A 203 28.76 15.04 -13.95
N GLY A 204 29.30 16.25 -13.76
CA GLY A 204 29.14 17.38 -14.67
C GLY A 204 27.71 17.92 -14.74
N ILE A 205 27.44 18.64 -15.83
CA ILE A 205 26.14 19.22 -16.17
C ILE A 205 25.90 19.06 -17.67
N PHE A 206 24.63 19.10 -18.08
CA PHE A 206 24.28 19.15 -19.48
C PHE A 206 24.54 20.54 -20.07
N PHE A 207 25.13 20.59 -21.27
CA PHE A 207 25.30 21.81 -22.05
C PHE A 207 25.10 21.52 -23.55
N ALA A 208 24.23 22.29 -24.18
CA ALA A 208 24.02 22.30 -25.61
C ALA A 208 24.01 23.74 -26.15
N ASN A 209 24.39 23.91 -27.41
CA ASN A 209 24.35 25.18 -28.11
C ASN A 209 23.89 24.97 -29.57
N SER A 210 24.05 25.98 -30.43
CA SER A 210 23.70 25.90 -31.87
C SER A 210 24.44 24.80 -32.65
N SER A 211 25.54 24.26 -32.11
CA SER A 211 26.31 23.15 -32.70
C SER A 211 25.89 21.77 -32.16
N GLY A 212 24.81 21.70 -31.37
CA GLY A 212 24.31 20.47 -30.76
C GLY A 212 24.78 20.27 -29.31
N ILE A 213 24.62 19.04 -28.81
CA ILE A 213 25.03 18.66 -27.45
C ILE A 213 26.56 18.72 -27.35
N GLN A 214 27.06 19.53 -26.41
CA GLN A 214 28.50 19.68 -26.14
C GLN A 214 28.92 18.90 -24.89
N ARG A 215 27.99 18.70 -23.94
CA ARG A 215 28.21 17.97 -22.69
C ARG A 215 26.93 17.35 -22.19
N GLU A 216 27.05 16.14 -21.64
CA GLU A 216 25.97 15.43 -20.96
C GLU A 216 26.30 15.31 -19.47
N GLN A 217 25.25 15.25 -18.64
CA GLN A 217 25.40 14.95 -17.22
C GLN A 217 25.38 13.43 -17.04
N ILE A 218 26.48 12.86 -16.52
CA ILE A 218 26.69 11.40 -16.44
C ILE A 218 26.46 10.81 -15.04
N GLY A 219 25.88 11.61 -14.13
CA GLY A 219 25.56 11.18 -12.78
C GLY A 219 24.69 12.17 -12.01
N THR A 220 24.07 11.73 -10.90
CA THR A 220 23.24 12.59 -10.04
C THR A 220 23.56 12.45 -8.56
N ILE A 221 23.39 13.55 -7.82
CA ILE A 221 23.36 13.52 -6.36
C ILE A 221 21.92 13.27 -5.90
N ARG A 222 21.72 12.23 -5.10
CA ARG A 222 20.46 11.89 -4.45
C ARG A 222 20.47 12.30 -2.99
N THR A 223 19.45 13.03 -2.54
CA THR A 223 19.29 13.42 -1.13
C THR A 223 18.25 12.55 -0.42
N ASN A 224 18.69 11.76 0.56
CA ASN A 224 17.86 10.93 1.43
C ASN A 224 17.55 11.64 2.76
N CYS A 225 16.35 11.45 3.29
CA CYS A 225 15.91 12.00 4.57
C CYS A 225 14.72 11.19 5.10
N LEU A 226 14.37 11.36 6.38
CA LEU A 226 13.15 10.79 6.95
C LEU A 226 11.91 11.32 6.19
N ASP A 227 11.81 12.64 6.05
CA ASP A 227 10.82 13.33 5.22
C ASP A 227 11.50 14.04 4.04
N CYS A 228 10.95 13.87 2.84
CA CYS A 228 11.44 14.47 1.59
C CYS A 228 11.02 15.94 1.43
N LEU A 229 11.08 16.69 2.54
CA LEU A 229 10.55 18.03 2.72
C LEU A 229 11.70 19.03 2.96
N ASP A 230 11.60 19.77 4.07
CA ASP A 230 12.35 20.99 4.37
C ASP A 230 13.88 20.78 4.34
N ARG A 231 14.38 19.73 4.99
CA ARG A 231 15.81 19.34 4.98
C ARG A 231 16.34 19.04 3.58
N THR A 232 15.61 18.23 2.81
CA THR A 232 16.00 17.89 1.43
C THR A 232 16.03 19.11 0.54
N ASN A 233 15.03 20.00 0.66
CA ASN A 233 14.99 21.21 -0.14
C ASN A 233 16.16 22.14 0.16
N CYS A 234 16.55 22.29 1.43
CA CYS A 234 17.70 23.12 1.82
C CYS A 234 19.01 22.61 1.18
N VAL A 235 19.26 21.29 1.24
CA VAL A 235 20.46 20.70 0.65
C VAL A 235 20.43 20.72 -0.87
N GLN A 236 19.29 20.43 -1.51
CA GLN A 236 19.16 20.55 -2.97
C GLN A 236 19.33 22.00 -3.45
N THR A 237 18.82 22.99 -2.71
CA THR A 237 19.03 24.42 -2.97
C THR A 237 20.52 24.77 -2.92
N PHE A 238 21.22 24.30 -1.87
CA PHE A 238 22.66 24.55 -1.71
C PHE A 238 23.46 23.99 -2.88
N ILE A 239 23.21 22.73 -3.27
CA ILE A 239 23.89 22.09 -4.41
C ILE A 239 23.55 22.81 -5.73
N GLY A 240 22.28 23.19 -5.94
CA GLY A 240 21.85 23.91 -7.15
C GLY A 240 22.50 25.29 -7.29
N LEU A 241 22.67 26.03 -6.20
CA LEU A 241 23.37 27.33 -6.21
C LEU A 241 24.90 27.19 -6.30
N ASP A 242 25.48 26.08 -5.85
CA ASP A 242 26.91 25.79 -6.03
C ASP A 242 27.25 25.50 -7.51
N VAL A 243 26.45 24.66 -8.15
CA VAL A 243 26.56 24.30 -9.58
C VAL A 243 26.21 25.47 -10.51
N LEU A 244 25.46 26.48 -10.03
CA LEU A 244 25.05 27.65 -10.82
C LEU A 244 26.24 28.40 -11.46
N ASN A 245 27.37 28.52 -10.74
CA ASN A 245 28.56 29.16 -11.30
C ASN A 245 29.10 28.39 -12.52
N GLN A 246 29.12 27.05 -12.44
CA GLN A 246 29.52 26.21 -13.57
C GLN A 246 28.53 26.34 -14.75
N GLN A 247 27.21 26.40 -14.50
CA GLN A 247 26.23 26.68 -15.57
C GLN A 247 26.52 28.01 -16.28
N ILE A 248 26.79 29.07 -15.51
CA ILE A 248 27.07 30.42 -16.03
C ILE A 248 28.41 30.50 -16.78
N GLU A 249 29.39 29.68 -16.42
CA GLU A 249 30.67 29.58 -17.13
C GLU A 249 30.52 29.09 -18.58
N PHE A 250 29.60 28.16 -18.87
CA PHE A 250 29.36 27.69 -20.25
C PHE A 250 28.56 28.67 -21.11
N LEU A 251 27.78 29.58 -20.51
CA LEU A 251 26.98 30.56 -21.25
C LEU A 251 27.89 31.60 -21.94
N SER A 252 27.91 31.56 -23.28
CA SER A 252 28.80 32.38 -24.11
C SER A 252 28.38 33.84 -24.18
N GLY A 253 27.08 34.12 -24.05
CA GLY A 253 26.51 35.46 -24.19
C GLY A 253 26.73 36.43 -23.02
N LEU A 254 27.32 35.99 -21.91
CA LEU A 254 27.46 36.79 -20.68
C LEU A 254 28.82 37.50 -20.57
N THR A 255 28.82 38.82 -20.77
CA THR A 255 30.04 39.66 -20.73
C THR A 255 30.60 39.85 -19.31
N ASP A 256 29.74 40.10 -18.31
CA ASP A 256 30.12 40.10 -16.89
C ASP A 256 29.50 38.88 -16.19
N LYS A 257 30.26 37.79 -16.15
CA LYS A 257 29.83 36.53 -15.51
C LYS A 257 29.69 36.66 -13.98
N LYS A 258 30.44 37.56 -13.33
CA LYS A 258 30.36 37.77 -11.87
C LYS A 258 29.08 38.50 -11.48
N GLN A 259 28.78 39.63 -12.12
CA GLN A 259 27.52 40.35 -11.87
C GLN A 259 26.30 39.50 -12.28
N SER A 260 26.41 38.75 -13.37
CA SER A 260 25.35 37.82 -13.80
C SER A 260 25.10 36.73 -12.74
N SER A 261 26.16 36.12 -12.19
CA SER A 261 26.04 35.09 -11.15
C SER A 261 25.22 35.56 -9.95
N SER A 262 25.52 36.73 -9.37
CA SER A 262 24.74 37.25 -8.23
C SER A 262 23.26 37.45 -8.55
N ARG A 263 22.91 37.89 -9.78
CA ARG A 263 21.51 38.04 -10.22
C ARG A 263 20.80 36.70 -10.37
N PHE A 264 21.45 35.73 -10.99
CA PHE A 264 20.89 34.37 -11.11
C PHE A 264 20.75 33.71 -9.73
N GLU A 265 21.70 33.92 -8.82
CA GLU A 265 21.67 33.34 -7.48
C GLU A 265 20.47 33.84 -6.67
N GLU A 266 20.21 35.16 -6.67
CA GLU A 266 19.02 35.76 -6.04
C GLU A 266 17.72 35.17 -6.60
N VAL A 267 17.63 35.09 -7.94
CA VAL A 267 16.44 34.57 -8.63
C VAL A 267 16.22 33.08 -8.32
N PHE A 268 17.24 32.25 -8.49
CA PHE A 268 17.15 30.81 -8.21
C PHE A 268 16.89 30.54 -6.74
N ARG A 269 17.47 31.29 -5.81
CA ARG A 269 17.21 31.16 -4.37
C ARG A 269 15.72 31.34 -4.06
N GLN A 270 15.05 32.30 -4.68
CA GLN A 270 13.60 32.48 -4.52
C GLN A 270 12.77 31.37 -5.21
N MET A 271 13.20 30.89 -6.38
CA MET A 271 12.55 29.77 -7.07
C MET A 271 12.67 28.46 -6.26
N TRP A 272 13.82 28.20 -5.64
CA TRP A 272 14.03 27.03 -4.76
C TRP A 272 13.17 27.07 -3.48
N ILE A 273 12.91 28.27 -2.94
CA ILE A 273 11.97 28.50 -1.82
C ILE A 273 10.53 28.13 -2.24
N ASN A 274 10.11 28.52 -3.44
CA ASN A 274 8.79 28.21 -3.99
C ASN A 274 8.65 26.72 -4.33
N ASN A 275 9.65 26.15 -5.00
CA ASN A 275 9.74 24.72 -5.33
C ASN A 275 9.57 23.84 -4.08
N GLY A 276 10.26 24.19 -2.99
CA GLY A 276 10.10 23.51 -1.70
C GLY A 276 8.70 23.64 -1.11
N ASN A 277 8.05 24.80 -1.27
CA ASN A 277 6.66 24.99 -0.85
C ASN A 277 5.69 24.11 -1.64
N GLU A 278 5.78 24.05 -2.97
CA GLU A 278 4.84 23.26 -3.79
C GLU A 278 5.00 21.75 -3.58
N ILE A 279 6.23 21.24 -3.58
CA ILE A 279 6.46 19.80 -3.31
C ILE A 279 6.02 19.43 -1.87
N SER A 280 6.17 20.35 -0.91
CA SER A 280 5.66 20.13 0.46
C SER A 280 4.13 20.03 0.51
N LYS A 281 3.39 20.83 -0.28
CA LYS A 281 1.91 20.73 -0.33
C LYS A 281 1.45 19.37 -0.87
N ILE A 282 2.16 18.84 -1.87
CA ILE A 282 1.79 17.54 -2.46
C ILE A 282 1.92 16.42 -1.42
N TYR A 283 3.01 16.40 -0.64
CA TYR A 283 3.24 15.31 0.33
C TYR A 283 2.57 15.50 1.69
N ALA A 284 2.70 16.70 2.28
CA ALA A 284 2.26 17.01 3.65
C ALA A 284 1.05 17.95 3.72
N GLY A 285 0.44 18.28 2.57
CA GLY A 285 -0.76 19.11 2.49
C GLY A 285 -0.56 20.61 2.71
N THR A 286 0.59 21.03 3.24
CA THR A 286 0.95 22.44 3.47
C THR A 286 2.35 22.78 2.94
N GLY A 287 2.61 24.09 2.73
CA GLY A 287 3.93 24.57 2.30
C GLY A 287 5.05 24.24 3.30
N ALA A 288 6.31 24.42 2.87
CA ALA A 288 7.50 24.08 3.63
C ALA A 288 7.59 24.88 4.95
N ILE A 289 8.25 24.35 5.97
CA ILE A 289 8.58 25.10 7.19
C ILE A 289 9.90 25.82 6.92
N GLN A 290 9.85 27.16 6.86
CA GLN A 290 10.94 27.99 6.34
C GLN A 290 11.66 28.81 7.43
N GLY A 291 11.21 28.75 8.68
CA GLY A 291 11.88 29.34 9.84
C GLY A 291 11.77 30.87 9.93
N GLY A 292 11.12 31.53 8.98
CA GLY A 292 11.01 32.99 8.91
C GLY A 292 9.97 33.59 9.85
N SER A 293 8.87 32.88 10.12
CA SER A 293 7.81 33.36 11.02
C SER A 293 7.28 32.23 11.89
N LYS A 294 7.63 32.26 13.18
CA LYS A 294 7.23 31.25 14.18
C LYS A 294 5.71 31.04 14.24
N LEU A 295 4.92 32.09 13.99
CA LEU A 295 3.46 32.03 13.99
C LEU A 295 2.94 31.31 12.73
N MET A 296 3.50 31.61 11.55
CA MET A 296 3.13 30.91 10.31
C MET A 296 3.59 29.45 10.31
N ASP A 297 4.81 29.18 10.80
CA ASP A 297 5.34 27.82 10.93
C ASP A 297 4.52 27.00 11.95
N GLY A 298 4.10 27.62 13.07
CA GLY A 298 3.17 27.02 14.03
C GLY A 298 1.80 26.69 13.40
N ALA A 299 1.21 27.62 12.65
CA ALA A 299 -0.04 27.40 11.93
C ALA A 299 0.08 26.29 10.85
N ARG A 300 1.18 26.28 10.09
CA ARG A 300 1.48 25.21 9.12
C ARG A 300 1.63 23.84 9.79
N SER A 301 2.25 23.79 10.97
CA SER A 301 2.40 22.57 11.77
C SER A 301 1.04 22.05 12.28
N ALA A 302 0.20 22.93 12.81
CA ALA A 302 -1.17 22.58 13.24
C ALA A 302 -2.02 22.08 12.06
N ALA A 303 -1.98 22.76 10.92
CA ALA A 303 -2.69 22.33 9.71
C ALA A 303 -2.21 20.97 9.19
N ARG A 304 -0.88 20.72 9.15
CA ARG A 304 -0.32 19.38 8.83
C ARG A 304 -0.91 18.31 9.75
N THR A 305 -0.98 18.56 11.07
CA THR A 305 -1.52 17.59 12.04
C THR A 305 -2.98 17.23 11.77
N ILE A 306 -3.83 18.21 11.46
CA ILE A 306 -5.25 17.98 11.11
C ILE A 306 -5.35 17.17 9.82
N GLN A 307 -4.59 17.55 8.79
CA GLN A 307 -4.67 16.99 7.45
C GLN A 307 -4.19 15.54 7.40
N ASN A 308 -3.04 15.25 8.02
CA ASN A 308 -2.46 13.91 8.13
C ASN A 308 -3.36 12.92 8.87
N ASN A 309 -4.20 13.39 9.80
CA ASN A 309 -5.04 12.53 10.65
C ASN A 309 -6.48 12.35 10.16
N LEU A 310 -6.99 13.24 9.28
CA LEU A 310 -8.41 13.26 8.88
C LEU A 310 -8.67 13.24 7.37
N LEU A 311 -7.72 13.68 6.53
CA LEU A 311 -7.93 13.86 5.08
C LEU A 311 -6.99 13.01 4.22
N ASP A 312 -5.91 12.51 4.79
CA ASP A 312 -4.88 11.75 4.09
C ASP A 312 -5.38 10.40 3.52
N SER A 313 -6.37 9.75 4.16
CA SER A 313 -6.93 8.48 3.68
C SER A 313 -7.69 8.66 2.35
N SER A 314 -8.62 9.62 2.28
CA SER A 314 -9.37 9.92 1.04
C SER A 314 -8.45 10.44 -0.07
N LYS A 315 -7.36 11.14 0.29
CA LYS A 315 -6.33 11.55 -0.66
C LYS A 315 -5.51 10.38 -1.18
N GLN A 316 -5.19 9.39 -0.35
CA GLN A 316 -4.52 8.17 -0.78
C GLN A 316 -5.42 7.35 -1.72
N GLU A 317 -6.70 7.19 -1.38
CA GLU A 317 -7.68 6.52 -2.23
C GLU A 317 -7.81 7.20 -3.61
N ALA A 318 -7.85 8.53 -3.66
CA ALA A 318 -7.85 9.28 -4.92
C ALA A 318 -6.56 9.10 -5.75
N ILE A 319 -5.39 8.96 -5.10
CA ILE A 319 -4.12 8.63 -5.76
C ILE A 319 -4.19 7.22 -6.35
N ASP A 320 -4.66 6.24 -5.57
CA ASP A 320 -4.75 4.84 -5.99
C ASP A 320 -5.73 4.67 -7.16
N ILE A 321 -6.89 5.35 -7.13
CA ILE A 321 -7.86 5.39 -8.25
C ILE A 321 -7.23 6.05 -9.49
N LEU A 322 -6.51 7.16 -9.35
CA LEU A 322 -5.89 7.86 -10.49
C LEU A 322 -4.79 7.01 -11.15
N LEU A 323 -3.99 6.32 -10.34
CA LEU A 323 -2.86 5.53 -10.81
C LEU A 323 -3.28 4.18 -11.38
N VAL A 324 -4.27 3.50 -10.79
CA VAL A 324 -4.65 2.13 -11.19
C VAL A 324 -6.05 2.01 -11.79
N GLY A 325 -6.78 3.12 -11.93
CA GLY A 325 -8.04 3.21 -12.69
C GLY A 325 -9.28 2.63 -12.02
N SER A 326 -9.16 2.07 -10.81
CA SER A 326 -10.28 1.55 -10.03
C SER A 326 -9.96 1.50 -8.54
N THR A 327 -10.99 1.46 -7.70
CA THR A 327 -10.88 0.93 -6.33
C THR A 327 -10.66 -0.58 -6.45
N LEU A 328 -9.40 -1.00 -6.37
CA LEU A 328 -8.93 -2.36 -6.70
C LEU A 328 -9.28 -3.44 -5.64
N SER A 329 -10.53 -3.47 -5.17
CA SER A 329 -11.05 -4.32 -4.09
C SER A 329 -11.75 -5.61 -4.54
N SER A 330 -11.82 -5.90 -5.85
CA SER A 330 -12.42 -7.15 -6.35
C SER A 330 -11.44 -8.34 -6.32
N GLU A 331 -11.97 -9.56 -6.25
CA GLU A 331 -11.16 -10.80 -6.35
C GLU A 331 -10.35 -10.83 -7.65
N LEU A 332 -10.97 -10.49 -8.78
CA LEU A 332 -10.29 -10.44 -10.08
C LEU A 332 -9.09 -9.50 -10.06
N ALA A 333 -9.25 -8.33 -9.46
CA ALA A 333 -8.19 -7.34 -9.31
C ALA A 333 -7.02 -7.88 -8.47
N GLU A 334 -7.30 -8.61 -7.40
CA GLU A 334 -6.29 -9.24 -6.55
C GLU A 334 -5.55 -10.36 -7.26
N ARG A 335 -6.25 -11.29 -7.94
CA ARG A 335 -5.59 -12.36 -8.71
C ARG A 335 -4.77 -11.81 -9.87
N ALA A 336 -5.26 -10.78 -10.56
CA ALA A 336 -4.51 -10.08 -11.60
C ALA A 336 -3.20 -9.46 -11.08
N ARG A 337 -3.20 -8.83 -9.89
CA ARG A 337 -1.97 -8.28 -9.26
C ARG A 337 -0.93 -9.35 -8.93
N ILE A 338 -1.36 -10.54 -8.54
CA ILE A 338 -0.48 -11.65 -8.21
C ILE A 338 0.10 -12.28 -9.50
N LEU A 339 -0.76 -12.51 -10.50
CA LEU A 339 -0.44 -13.32 -11.67
C LEU A 339 0.17 -12.52 -12.83
N LEU A 340 -0.14 -11.23 -12.98
CA LEU A 340 0.16 -10.44 -14.18
C LEU A 340 1.16 -9.29 -13.92
N PRO A 341 1.93 -8.86 -14.93
CA PRO A 341 2.70 -7.61 -14.88
C PRO A 341 1.83 -6.38 -14.62
N SER A 342 2.39 -5.35 -13.97
CA SER A 342 1.66 -4.13 -13.57
C SER A 342 1.03 -3.36 -14.74
N ASN A 343 1.68 -3.35 -15.91
CA ASN A 343 1.16 -2.70 -17.12
C ASN A 343 -0.10 -3.39 -17.67
N LEU A 344 -0.32 -4.68 -17.39
CA LEU A 344 -1.56 -5.38 -17.75
C LEU A 344 -2.72 -5.09 -16.81
N LEU A 345 -2.53 -4.47 -15.64
CA LEU A 345 -3.63 -4.19 -14.70
C LEU A 345 -4.64 -3.17 -15.24
N HIS A 346 -4.32 -2.50 -16.35
CA HIS A 346 -5.19 -1.60 -17.10
C HIS A 346 -5.93 -2.27 -18.27
N ALA A 347 -5.70 -3.56 -18.51
CA ALA A 347 -6.39 -4.33 -19.53
C ALA A 347 -7.92 -4.39 -19.28
N PRO A 348 -8.74 -4.65 -20.32
CA PRO A 348 -10.19 -4.80 -20.14
C PRO A 348 -10.53 -5.88 -19.10
N PRO A 349 -11.57 -5.71 -18.25
CA PRO A 349 -11.97 -6.74 -17.29
C PRO A 349 -12.23 -8.14 -17.90
N PRO A 350 -12.81 -8.28 -19.11
CA PRO A 350 -12.90 -9.58 -19.78
C PRO A 350 -11.53 -10.23 -20.06
N MET A 351 -10.53 -9.44 -20.47
CA MET A 351 -9.16 -9.92 -20.71
C MET A 351 -8.48 -10.32 -19.40
N LEU A 352 -8.60 -9.51 -18.35
CA LEU A 352 -8.10 -9.86 -17.02
C LEU A 352 -8.73 -11.16 -16.51
N ARG A 353 -10.05 -11.34 -16.72
CA ARG A 353 -10.78 -12.55 -16.32
C ARG A 353 -10.25 -13.77 -17.07
N GLU A 354 -10.09 -13.69 -18.38
CA GLU A 354 -9.60 -14.82 -19.19
C GLU A 354 -8.14 -15.15 -18.89
N LEU A 355 -7.27 -14.15 -18.68
CA LEU A 355 -5.90 -14.34 -18.22
C LEU A 355 -5.83 -15.02 -16.85
N CYS A 356 -6.69 -14.64 -15.90
CA CYS A 356 -6.76 -15.30 -14.60
C CYS A 356 -7.33 -16.73 -14.70
N ARG A 357 -8.31 -16.95 -15.59
CA ARG A 357 -8.90 -18.28 -15.86
C ARG A 357 -7.88 -19.22 -16.52
N ARG A 358 -7.02 -18.73 -17.41
CA ARG A 358 -5.94 -19.55 -18.01
C ARG A 358 -4.68 -19.66 -17.15
N SER A 359 -4.72 -19.25 -15.88
CA SER A 359 -3.55 -19.26 -14.98
C SER A 359 -2.82 -20.61 -14.93
N ALA A 360 -3.56 -21.71 -14.82
CA ALA A 360 -3.00 -23.07 -14.83
C ALA A 360 -2.16 -23.43 -16.07
N GLN A 361 -2.28 -22.69 -17.18
CA GLN A 361 -1.48 -22.90 -18.40
C GLN A 361 -0.09 -22.24 -18.33
N TYR A 362 0.06 -21.21 -17.50
CA TYR A 362 1.32 -20.47 -17.29
C TYR A 362 1.83 -20.50 -15.84
N THR A 363 1.21 -21.29 -14.96
CA THR A 363 1.73 -21.58 -13.62
C THR A 363 2.12 -23.03 -13.47
N THR A 364 3.23 -23.28 -12.77
CA THR A 364 3.61 -24.61 -12.30
C THR A 364 3.40 -24.70 -10.78
N ASN A 365 2.96 -25.85 -10.28
CA ASN A 365 2.77 -26.04 -8.84
C ASN A 365 4.05 -26.63 -8.22
N SER A 366 4.42 -26.11 -7.05
CA SER A 366 5.48 -26.64 -6.18
C SER A 366 4.94 -26.81 -4.77
N THR A 367 5.52 -27.71 -3.98
CA THR A 367 5.13 -27.93 -2.58
C THR A 367 5.98 -27.08 -1.63
N LEU A 368 5.40 -26.69 -0.50
CA LEU A 368 6.04 -25.88 0.52
C LEU A 368 5.61 -26.37 1.92
N LYS A 369 6.56 -26.68 2.80
CA LYS A 369 6.35 -27.06 4.20
C LYS A 369 6.25 -25.79 5.06
N VAL A 370 5.07 -25.54 5.61
CA VAL A 370 4.77 -24.45 6.56
C VAL A 370 4.67 -25.03 7.97
N ALA A 371 5.52 -24.56 8.88
CA ALA A 371 5.41 -24.87 10.30
C ALA A 371 4.75 -23.70 11.05
N VAL A 372 3.67 -23.98 11.77
CA VAL A 372 2.92 -22.98 12.54
C VAL A 372 2.91 -23.39 14.01
N GLY A 373 3.55 -22.57 14.85
CA GLY A 373 3.67 -22.81 16.28
C GLY A 373 2.84 -21.82 17.11
N THR A 374 2.37 -22.23 18.29
CA THR A 374 1.81 -21.34 19.32
C THR A 374 2.30 -21.70 20.72
N TYR A 375 2.56 -20.69 21.55
CA TYR A 375 2.92 -20.88 22.96
C TYR A 375 2.54 -19.66 23.82
N ASN A 376 1.67 -19.85 24.82
CA ASN A 376 1.47 -18.87 25.87
C ASN A 376 2.63 -18.94 26.88
N VAL A 377 3.44 -17.88 26.98
CA VAL A 377 4.70 -17.85 27.75
C VAL A 377 4.57 -17.25 29.16
N ASN A 378 3.35 -17.03 29.66
CA ASN A 378 3.03 -16.59 31.04
C ASN A 378 3.94 -15.45 31.57
N GLY A 379 3.85 -14.30 30.92
CA GLY A 379 4.62 -13.09 31.23
C GLY A 379 6.08 -13.11 30.75
N GLY A 380 6.59 -14.22 30.22
CA GLY A 380 7.97 -14.35 29.73
C GLY A 380 9.02 -14.24 30.83
N LYS A 381 8.69 -14.55 32.09
CA LYS A 381 9.58 -14.32 33.25
C LYS A 381 10.86 -15.16 33.23
N HIS A 382 10.81 -16.32 32.59
CA HIS A 382 11.84 -17.35 32.74
C HIS A 382 12.78 -17.50 31.54
N PHE A 383 12.52 -16.87 30.37
CA PHE A 383 13.40 -17.01 29.19
C PHE A 383 14.79 -16.39 29.36
N ARG A 384 14.96 -15.45 30.31
CA ARG A 384 16.25 -14.86 30.68
C ARG A 384 16.90 -15.52 31.91
N SER A 385 16.33 -16.61 32.43
CA SER A 385 16.87 -17.30 33.61
C SER A 385 18.19 -17.99 33.27
N VAL A 386 19.28 -17.60 33.93
CA VAL A 386 20.60 -18.22 33.76
C VAL A 386 20.57 -19.71 34.11
N ALA A 387 19.66 -20.14 34.99
CA ALA A 387 19.47 -21.54 35.36
C ALA A 387 18.83 -22.41 34.25
N TYR A 388 18.25 -21.78 33.22
CA TYR A 388 17.46 -22.44 32.16
C TYR A 388 17.88 -21.97 30.76
N LYS A 389 19.18 -21.67 30.59
CA LYS A 389 19.76 -21.22 29.32
C LYS A 389 19.69 -22.26 28.20
N ASP A 390 19.66 -23.54 28.58
CA ASP A 390 19.73 -24.69 27.67
C ASP A 390 18.35 -25.34 27.45
N VAL A 391 17.26 -24.57 27.64
CA VAL A 391 15.92 -25.01 27.26
C VAL A 391 15.85 -25.09 25.74
N SER A 392 15.85 -26.33 25.24
CA SER A 392 15.81 -26.63 23.83
C SER A 392 14.45 -26.25 23.22
N LEU A 393 14.33 -24.99 22.78
CA LEU A 393 13.24 -24.57 21.88
C LEU A 393 13.24 -25.41 20.59
N SER A 394 14.37 -26.01 20.23
CA SER A 394 14.51 -27.03 19.19
C SER A 394 13.63 -28.27 19.44
N ASP A 395 13.44 -28.72 20.68
CA ASP A 395 12.54 -29.85 21.01
C ASP A 395 11.10 -29.61 20.55
N TRP A 396 10.71 -28.32 20.49
CA TRP A 396 9.41 -27.88 20.00
C TRP A 396 9.42 -27.57 18.51
N LEU A 397 10.41 -26.79 18.04
CA LEU A 397 10.38 -26.17 16.71
C LEU A 397 10.97 -27.05 15.60
N LEU A 398 11.91 -27.93 15.95
CA LEU A 398 12.63 -28.78 14.99
C LEU A 398 12.38 -30.26 15.27
N ASP A 399 12.61 -30.71 16.51
CA ASP A 399 12.70 -32.13 16.86
C ASP A 399 11.33 -32.75 17.22
N SER A 400 10.29 -31.93 17.44
CA SER A 400 8.97 -32.39 17.91
C SER A 400 8.36 -33.49 17.05
N TYR A 401 8.61 -33.46 15.73
CA TYR A 401 8.13 -34.47 14.80
C TYR A 401 8.91 -35.79 14.92
N GLU A 402 10.24 -35.72 15.02
CA GLU A 402 11.12 -36.89 15.16
C GLU A 402 10.88 -37.58 16.51
N ILE A 403 10.83 -36.80 17.60
CA ILE A 403 10.51 -37.28 18.96
C ILE A 403 9.12 -37.94 19.02
N ALA A 404 8.16 -37.50 18.19
CA ALA A 404 6.86 -38.14 18.09
C ALA A 404 6.92 -39.45 17.28
N GLN A 405 7.72 -39.51 16.22
CA GLN A 405 7.93 -40.74 15.45
C GLN A 405 8.69 -41.83 16.22
N GLU A 406 9.73 -41.47 16.98
CA GLU A 406 10.50 -42.45 17.79
C GLU A 406 9.64 -43.19 18.82
N LYS A 407 8.53 -42.58 19.25
CA LYS A 407 7.55 -43.19 20.17
C LYS A 407 6.50 -44.05 19.46
N SER A 408 6.46 -44.04 18.13
CA SER A 408 5.57 -44.86 17.32
C SER A 408 6.16 -46.26 17.13
N LEU A 409 5.36 -47.30 17.43
CA LEU A 409 5.77 -48.70 17.26
C LEU A 409 5.79 -49.18 15.80
N VAL A 410 5.40 -48.32 14.84
CA VAL A 410 5.35 -48.63 13.41
C VAL A 410 6.55 -48.01 12.71
N GLY A 411 7.47 -48.84 12.21
CA GLY A 411 8.83 -48.44 11.88
C GLY A 411 9.00 -47.50 10.65
N ASN A 412 9.83 -46.48 10.85
CA ASN A 412 10.65 -45.74 9.88
C ASN A 412 10.29 -45.84 8.38
N LEU A 413 9.26 -45.10 7.96
CA LEU A 413 9.20 -44.58 6.60
C LEU A 413 10.11 -43.35 6.48
N LYS A 414 11.37 -43.56 6.08
CA LYS A 414 12.27 -42.47 5.67
C LYS A 414 11.62 -41.67 4.54
N GLN A 415 11.21 -40.41 4.74
CA GLN A 415 10.80 -39.56 3.61
C GLN A 415 10.97 -38.05 3.79
N ASN A 416 11.50 -37.45 2.72
CA ASN A 416 11.68 -36.01 2.42
C ASN A 416 12.54 -35.18 3.39
N ASP A 417 13.86 -35.27 3.16
CA ASP A 417 14.97 -34.38 3.58
C ASP A 417 14.77 -32.87 3.29
N SER A 418 13.63 -32.43 2.72
CA SER A 418 13.41 -31.00 2.47
C SER A 418 13.17 -30.26 3.80
N PRO A 419 13.93 -29.19 4.11
CA PRO A 419 13.70 -28.41 5.31
C PRO A 419 12.35 -27.67 5.24
N ILE A 420 11.86 -27.24 6.40
CA ILE A 420 10.70 -26.33 6.49
C ILE A 420 11.04 -25.05 5.72
N ASP A 421 10.10 -24.52 4.96
CA ASP A 421 10.31 -23.32 4.13
C ASP A 421 9.94 -22.04 4.89
N ILE A 422 8.86 -22.12 5.69
CA ILE A 422 8.28 -20.99 6.42
C ILE A 422 7.95 -21.44 7.85
N PHE A 423 8.45 -20.71 8.85
CA PHE A 423 8.03 -20.83 10.24
C PHE A 423 7.17 -19.62 10.64
N ALA A 424 5.97 -19.85 11.16
CA ALA A 424 5.09 -18.83 11.72
C ALA A 424 4.85 -19.12 13.20
N ILE A 425 5.52 -18.37 14.09
CA ILE A 425 5.56 -18.65 15.53
C ILE A 425 4.77 -17.59 16.29
N GLY A 426 3.66 -18.01 16.89
CA GLY A 426 2.79 -17.19 17.74
C GLY A 426 3.15 -17.31 19.22
N PHE A 427 3.26 -16.18 19.91
CA PHE A 427 3.34 -16.12 21.37
C PHE A 427 2.19 -15.35 21.98
N GLN A 428 1.78 -15.76 23.18
CA GLN A 428 0.84 -15.04 24.03
C GLN A 428 1.48 -14.76 25.39
N GLU A 429 1.07 -13.67 26.04
CA GLU A 429 1.63 -13.18 27.31
C GLU A 429 3.17 -12.97 27.30
N ILE A 430 3.74 -12.48 26.19
CA ILE A 430 5.18 -12.16 26.06
C ILE A 430 5.69 -11.05 27.00
N VAL A 431 4.76 -10.38 27.70
CA VAL A 431 4.99 -9.38 28.74
C VAL A 431 3.97 -9.56 29.87
N ASP A 432 4.37 -9.26 31.10
CA ASP A 432 3.46 -9.18 32.25
C ASP A 432 2.30 -8.21 31.98
N LEU A 433 1.07 -8.65 32.28
CA LEU A 433 -0.17 -7.91 32.06
C LEU A 433 -0.45 -6.84 33.15
N ASN A 434 0.56 -6.03 33.46
CA ASN A 434 0.41 -4.88 34.37
C ASN A 434 0.07 -3.59 33.59
N ALA A 435 -0.53 -2.62 34.29
CA ALA A 435 -0.99 -1.37 33.68
C ALA A 435 0.13 -0.57 32.99
N SER A 436 1.37 -0.62 33.51
CA SER A 436 2.52 0.02 32.87
C SER A 436 2.87 -0.62 31.52
N ASN A 437 2.86 -1.95 31.39
CA ASN A 437 3.23 -2.63 30.15
C ASN A 437 2.16 -2.44 29.05
N ILE A 438 0.89 -2.41 29.43
CA ILE A 438 -0.24 -2.11 28.52
C ILE A 438 -0.12 -0.69 27.94
N VAL A 439 0.43 0.27 28.71
CA VAL A 439 0.62 1.67 28.29
C VAL A 439 1.97 1.90 27.60
N ALA A 440 3.04 1.20 27.99
CA ALA A 440 4.40 1.44 27.52
C ALA A 440 4.75 0.81 26.17
N ALA A 441 4.06 -0.28 25.77
CA ALA A 441 4.24 -0.96 24.48
C ALA A 441 5.71 -1.26 24.12
N SER A 442 6.52 -1.73 25.08
CA SER A 442 7.90 -2.15 24.80
C SER A 442 7.93 -3.36 23.86
N THR A 443 8.86 -3.30 22.90
CA THR A 443 9.15 -4.36 21.94
C THR A 443 10.45 -5.10 22.25
N ASP A 444 11.10 -4.79 23.39
CA ASP A 444 12.46 -5.31 23.69
C ASP A 444 12.44 -6.81 24.01
N ASN A 445 11.36 -7.30 24.64
CA ASN A 445 11.12 -8.74 24.76
C ASN A 445 10.90 -9.37 23.39
N ALA A 446 10.13 -8.73 22.50
CA ALA A 446 9.84 -9.28 21.18
C ALA A 446 11.09 -9.36 20.28
N LYS A 447 12.01 -8.38 20.37
CA LYS A 447 13.32 -8.44 19.70
C LYS A 447 14.18 -9.59 20.21
N ALA A 448 14.31 -9.73 21.54
CA ALA A 448 15.11 -10.80 22.14
C ALA A 448 14.57 -12.20 21.79
N TRP A 449 13.24 -12.35 21.72
CA TRP A 449 12.62 -13.59 21.23
C TRP A 449 12.87 -13.82 19.73
N ALA A 450 12.84 -12.79 18.89
CA ALA A 450 13.17 -12.94 17.47
C ALA A 450 14.61 -13.41 17.25
N GLU A 451 15.57 -12.87 18.00
CA GLU A 451 16.99 -13.25 17.94
C GLU A 451 17.21 -14.72 18.35
N GLU A 452 16.63 -15.15 19.47
CA GLU A 452 16.77 -16.54 19.93
C GLU A 452 16.00 -17.53 19.04
N LEU A 453 14.80 -17.18 18.57
CA LEU A 453 14.07 -17.99 17.58
C LEU A 453 14.88 -18.14 16.28
N GLN A 454 15.44 -17.06 15.72
CA GLN A 454 16.24 -17.15 14.51
C GLN A 454 17.46 -18.06 14.70
N LYS A 455 18.14 -17.94 15.85
CA LYS A 455 19.27 -18.78 16.24
C LYS A 455 18.91 -20.26 16.35
N VAL A 456 17.78 -20.58 17.00
CA VAL A 456 17.29 -21.96 17.17
C VAL A 456 16.87 -22.57 15.84
N LEU A 457 16.03 -21.86 15.08
CA LEU A 457 15.60 -22.30 13.75
C LEU A 457 16.80 -22.49 12.81
N SER A 458 17.86 -21.68 12.97
CA SER A 458 19.08 -21.77 12.17
C SER A 458 20.09 -22.84 12.62
N ARG A 459 19.67 -23.85 13.40
CA ARG A 459 20.54 -24.97 13.85
C ARG A 459 21.16 -25.75 12.68
N GLU A 460 20.36 -26.00 11.64
CA GLU A 460 20.75 -26.86 10.50
C GLU A 460 20.67 -26.14 9.15
N HIS A 461 19.64 -25.35 8.94
CA HIS A 461 19.42 -24.58 7.71
C HIS A 461 19.28 -23.10 8.07
N GLN A 462 19.78 -22.18 7.24
CA GLN A 462 19.70 -20.75 7.57
C GLN A 462 18.27 -20.22 7.43
N TYR A 463 17.79 -19.48 8.44
CA TYR A 463 16.53 -18.74 8.40
C TYR A 463 16.77 -17.26 8.73
N CYS A 464 15.97 -16.39 8.11
CA CYS A 464 15.91 -14.97 8.43
C CYS A 464 14.47 -14.56 8.77
N ILE A 465 14.33 -13.58 9.66
CA ILE A 465 13.03 -12.99 9.95
C ILE A 465 12.49 -12.23 8.73
N LEU A 466 11.30 -12.60 8.26
CA LEU A 466 10.56 -11.82 7.27
C LEU A 466 10.01 -10.56 7.93
N THR A 467 9.21 -10.72 8.98
CA THR A 467 8.67 -9.63 9.81
C THR A 467 8.07 -10.19 11.10
N SER A 468 7.73 -9.31 12.05
CA SER A 468 6.96 -9.66 13.25
C SER A 468 5.95 -8.58 13.60
N GLN A 469 4.85 -8.96 14.24
CA GLN A 469 3.80 -8.06 14.72
C GLN A 469 3.47 -8.35 16.18
N GLN A 470 3.30 -7.31 17.00
CA GLN A 470 2.99 -7.41 18.43
C GLN A 470 1.73 -6.60 18.76
N LEU A 471 0.89 -7.14 19.63
CA LEU A 471 -0.25 -6.47 20.25
C LEU A 471 -0.27 -6.80 21.75
N VAL A 472 0.24 -5.87 22.56
CA VAL A 472 0.37 -6.05 24.03
C VAL A 472 1.16 -7.33 24.35
N GLY A 473 0.50 -8.39 24.80
CA GLY A 473 1.10 -9.68 25.11
C GLY A 473 1.13 -10.68 23.95
N VAL A 474 0.39 -10.42 22.87
CA VAL A 474 0.33 -11.30 21.69
C VAL A 474 1.42 -10.90 20.71
N CYS A 475 2.17 -11.85 20.16
CA CYS A 475 3.16 -11.61 19.12
C CYS A 475 3.16 -12.73 18.07
N LEU A 476 3.51 -12.41 16.84
CA LEU A 476 3.68 -13.36 15.74
C LEU A 476 4.96 -13.01 15.00
N TYR A 477 5.79 -14.02 14.76
CA TYR A 477 7.01 -13.94 13.94
C TYR A 477 6.83 -14.81 12.70
N VAL A 478 7.28 -14.33 11.55
CA VAL A 478 7.45 -15.18 10.37
C VAL A 478 8.92 -15.22 10.00
N PHE A 479 9.49 -16.41 9.92
CA PHE A 479 10.83 -16.69 9.42
C PHE A 479 10.75 -17.48 8.11
N VAL A 480 11.69 -17.22 7.21
CA VAL A 480 11.78 -17.83 5.88
C VAL A 480 13.24 -18.13 5.57
N ARG A 481 13.52 -18.99 4.59
CA ARG A 481 14.90 -19.19 4.14
C ARG A 481 15.39 -17.97 3.33
N PRO A 482 16.66 -17.54 3.45
CA PRO A 482 17.17 -16.34 2.75
C PRO A 482 17.03 -16.39 1.22
N GLU A 483 17.19 -17.56 0.60
CA GLU A 483 17.06 -17.76 -0.84
C GLU A 483 15.62 -17.63 -1.36
N ASP A 484 14.64 -17.74 -0.46
CA ASP A 484 13.21 -17.62 -0.74
C ASP A 484 12.69 -16.19 -0.66
N ALA A 485 13.39 -15.32 0.08
CA ALA A 485 12.96 -13.95 0.34
C ALA A 485 12.73 -13.11 -0.94
N ARG A 486 13.45 -13.41 -2.04
CA ARG A 486 13.27 -12.77 -3.36
C ARG A 486 11.92 -13.09 -4.04
N TYR A 487 11.24 -14.15 -3.62
CA TYR A 487 9.92 -14.53 -4.14
C TYR A 487 8.77 -13.97 -3.30
N ILE A 488 9.08 -13.32 -2.17
CA ILE A 488 8.09 -12.76 -1.25
C ILE A 488 7.79 -11.31 -1.61
N LYS A 489 6.51 -11.00 -1.78
CA LYS A 489 6.00 -9.67 -2.12
C LYS A 489 4.81 -9.26 -1.25
N GLU A 490 4.48 -7.97 -1.27
CA GLU A 490 3.29 -7.42 -0.62
C GLU A 490 3.14 -7.80 0.86
N VAL A 491 4.26 -7.85 1.59
CA VAL A 491 4.26 -8.06 3.04
C VAL A 491 3.47 -6.93 3.72
N ALA A 492 2.44 -7.29 4.49
CA ALA A 492 1.66 -6.36 5.29
C ALA A 492 1.29 -7.00 6.64
N VAL A 493 1.02 -6.16 7.64
CA VAL A 493 0.68 -6.58 9.00
C VAL A 493 -0.54 -5.80 9.49
N ASP A 494 -1.32 -6.40 10.37
CA ASP A 494 -2.44 -5.74 11.07
C ASP A 494 -2.63 -6.35 12.46
N SER A 495 -3.40 -5.69 13.34
CA SER A 495 -3.73 -6.20 14.67
C SER A 495 -5.08 -5.68 15.16
N VAL A 496 -5.93 -6.58 15.65
CA VAL A 496 -7.25 -6.26 16.20
C VAL A 496 -7.22 -6.45 17.72
N LYS A 497 -7.55 -5.41 18.47
CA LYS A 497 -7.84 -5.48 19.92
C LYS A 497 -9.26 -5.97 20.13
N THR A 498 -9.45 -6.88 21.08
CA THR A 498 -10.77 -7.32 21.54
C THR A 498 -10.95 -7.12 23.05
N GLY A 499 -12.20 -7.18 23.51
CA GLY A 499 -12.61 -6.80 24.86
C GLY A 499 -13.07 -5.33 24.98
N LEU A 500 -14.12 -5.10 25.79
CA LEU A 500 -14.76 -3.78 25.99
C LEU A 500 -15.05 -3.03 24.67
N GLY A 501 -15.58 -3.72 23.66
CA GLY A 501 -15.89 -3.16 22.34
C GLY A 501 -14.65 -2.76 21.50
N GLY A 502 -13.48 -3.28 21.84
CA GLY A 502 -12.20 -2.99 21.18
C GLY A 502 -11.54 -1.67 21.63
N ALA A 503 -12.08 -0.99 22.64
CA ALA A 503 -11.51 0.26 23.16
C ALA A 503 -10.32 0.03 24.11
N THR A 504 -10.41 -0.97 24.98
CA THR A 504 -9.38 -1.30 25.98
C THR A 504 -9.31 -2.80 26.21
N GLY A 505 -8.23 -3.44 25.75
CA GLY A 505 -8.02 -4.88 25.91
C GLY A 505 -6.56 -5.30 25.72
N ASN A 506 -6.18 -6.35 26.44
CA ASN A 506 -4.92 -7.11 26.29
C ASN A 506 -5.11 -8.41 25.48
N LYS A 507 -6.33 -8.64 24.97
CA LYS A 507 -6.74 -9.75 24.10
C LYS A 507 -6.89 -9.27 22.66
N GLY A 508 -7.00 -10.23 21.74
CA GLY A 508 -7.21 -10.00 20.32
C GLY A 508 -6.21 -10.76 19.45
N ALA A 509 -5.91 -10.23 18.26
CA ALA A 509 -5.07 -10.87 17.26
C ALA A 509 -3.99 -9.95 16.69
N VAL A 510 -2.90 -10.58 16.25
CA VAL A 510 -1.94 -10.02 15.29
C VAL A 510 -1.96 -10.87 14.02
N ALA A 511 -1.77 -10.25 12.87
CA ALA A 511 -1.68 -10.95 11.60
C ALA A 511 -0.56 -10.43 10.70
N ILE A 512 0.02 -11.34 9.92
CA ILE A 512 1.04 -11.07 8.92
C ILE A 512 0.58 -11.73 7.62
N ARG A 513 0.60 -11.01 6.51
CA ARG A 513 0.28 -11.55 5.18
C ARG A 513 1.36 -11.21 4.17
N PHE A 514 1.47 -12.03 3.13
CA PHE A 514 2.35 -11.79 1.98
C PHE A 514 1.91 -12.66 0.79
N VAL A 515 2.53 -12.42 -0.37
CA VAL A 515 2.48 -13.30 -1.54
C VAL A 515 3.84 -14.00 -1.66
N TYR A 516 3.86 -15.32 -1.72
CA TYR A 516 5.04 -16.11 -2.07
C TYR A 516 4.85 -16.66 -3.49
N LYS A 517 5.76 -16.32 -4.41
CA LYS A 517 5.63 -16.59 -5.85
C LYS A 517 4.27 -16.08 -6.40
N GLY A 518 3.34 -16.98 -6.71
CA GLY A 518 1.98 -16.70 -7.19
C GLY A 518 0.87 -17.08 -6.19
N THR A 519 1.19 -17.28 -4.90
CA THR A 519 0.23 -17.72 -3.88
C THR A 519 0.22 -16.78 -2.68
N SER A 520 -0.97 -16.34 -2.27
CA SER A 520 -1.17 -15.43 -1.15
C SER A 520 -1.44 -16.16 0.17
N MET A 521 -0.77 -15.75 1.23
CA MET A 521 -0.82 -16.38 2.55
C MET A 521 -1.08 -15.34 3.65
N CYS A 522 -1.86 -15.72 4.66
CA CYS A 522 -2.07 -14.94 5.87
C CYS A 522 -1.86 -15.83 7.11
N PHE A 523 -1.14 -15.31 8.10
CA PHE A 523 -0.81 -15.95 9.35
C PHE A 523 -1.37 -15.11 10.50
N LEU A 524 -2.05 -15.74 11.46
CA LEU A 524 -2.63 -15.09 12.63
C LEU A 524 -2.15 -15.77 13.91
N CYS A 525 -1.89 -14.96 14.92
CA CYS A 525 -1.76 -15.38 16.31
C CYS A 525 -2.82 -14.64 17.14
N SER A 526 -3.61 -15.34 17.94
CA SER A 526 -4.61 -14.73 18.82
C SER A 526 -4.48 -15.14 20.28
N HIS A 527 -5.07 -14.31 21.14
CA HIS A 527 -5.36 -14.63 22.53
C HIS A 527 -6.81 -14.19 22.81
N PHE A 528 -7.73 -15.15 22.97
CA PHE A 528 -9.16 -14.88 23.20
C PHE A 528 -9.52 -14.74 24.69
N ALA A 529 -10.79 -14.45 24.97
CA ALA A 529 -11.38 -14.32 26.29
C ALA A 529 -11.21 -15.59 27.14
N ALA A 530 -10.57 -15.42 28.30
CA ALA A 530 -10.28 -16.50 29.24
C ALA A 530 -11.44 -16.77 30.22
N GLY A 531 -11.57 -18.02 30.67
CA GLY A 531 -12.55 -18.46 31.66
C GLY A 531 -13.49 -19.55 31.13
N GLN A 532 -13.91 -20.48 32.00
CA GLN A 532 -14.68 -21.66 31.61
C GLN A 532 -15.92 -21.30 30.79
N SER A 533 -16.78 -20.47 31.35
CA SER A 533 -18.10 -20.11 30.79
C SER A 533 -18.06 -19.03 29.70
N GLN A 534 -16.90 -18.50 29.34
CA GLN A 534 -16.78 -17.36 28.40
C GLN A 534 -16.81 -17.76 26.92
N VAL A 535 -17.54 -18.81 26.55
CA VAL A 535 -17.64 -19.30 25.16
C VAL A 535 -18.16 -18.21 24.21
N THR A 536 -19.25 -17.53 24.59
CA THR A 536 -19.84 -16.45 23.79
C THR A 536 -18.87 -15.29 23.54
N GLU A 537 -18.02 -14.95 24.51
CA GLU A 537 -16.99 -13.91 24.34
C GLU A 537 -15.87 -14.37 23.40
N ARG A 538 -15.48 -15.65 23.41
CA ARG A 538 -14.51 -16.21 22.44
C ARG A 538 -15.07 -16.23 21.02
N ASN A 539 -16.35 -16.57 20.86
CA ASN A 539 -17.04 -16.48 19.57
C ASN A 539 -17.12 -15.03 19.09
N ALA A 540 -17.37 -14.08 20.00
CA ALA A 540 -17.38 -12.65 19.71
C ALA A 540 -15.98 -12.11 19.34
N ASP A 541 -14.91 -12.54 20.02
CA ASP A 541 -13.51 -12.25 19.65
C ASP A 541 -13.22 -12.72 18.22
N PHE A 542 -13.54 -13.98 17.89
CA PHE A 542 -13.37 -14.54 16.54
C PHE A 542 -14.11 -13.72 15.48
N ALA A 543 -15.37 -13.36 15.74
CA ALA A 543 -16.19 -12.56 14.83
C ALA A 543 -15.66 -11.12 14.69
N GLU A 544 -15.21 -10.49 15.79
CA GLU A 544 -14.64 -9.15 15.78
C GLU A 544 -13.31 -9.10 15.00
N ILE A 545 -12.43 -10.07 15.21
CA ILE A 545 -11.15 -10.19 14.49
C ILE A 545 -11.41 -10.42 13.00
N THR A 546 -12.26 -11.39 12.65
CA THR A 546 -12.60 -11.70 11.25
C THR A 546 -13.22 -10.51 10.51
N ARG A 547 -13.96 -9.64 11.22
CA ARG A 547 -14.61 -8.46 10.65
C ARG A 547 -13.72 -7.22 10.59
N LYS A 548 -12.83 -7.02 11.57
CA LYS A 548 -11.99 -5.81 11.69
C LYS A 548 -10.65 -5.92 10.96
N LEU A 549 -10.08 -7.11 10.82
CA LEU A 549 -8.74 -7.28 10.26
C LEU A 549 -8.72 -6.90 8.77
N ALA A 550 -7.89 -5.93 8.42
CA ALA A 550 -7.82 -5.37 7.07
C ALA A 550 -6.38 -5.00 6.70
N PHE A 551 -5.98 -5.37 5.48
CA PHE A 551 -4.69 -5.05 4.90
C PHE A 551 -4.84 -4.00 3.77
N PRO A 552 -3.74 -3.38 3.30
CA PRO A 552 -3.78 -2.37 2.24
C PRO A 552 -4.57 -2.82 1.01
N MET A 553 -5.24 -1.85 0.37
CA MET A 553 -6.19 -2.06 -0.75
C MET A 553 -7.47 -2.82 -0.37
N GLY A 554 -7.86 -2.82 0.91
CA GLY A 554 -9.13 -3.41 1.37
C GLY A 554 -9.15 -4.94 1.45
N ARG A 555 -7.97 -5.59 1.43
CA ARG A 555 -7.86 -7.05 1.54
C ARG A 555 -8.28 -7.53 2.93
N THR A 556 -9.09 -8.57 2.99
CA THR A 556 -9.58 -9.18 4.25
C THR A 556 -8.96 -10.56 4.46
N LEU A 557 -9.35 -11.29 5.51
CA LEU A 557 -8.94 -12.70 5.63
C LEU A 557 -9.36 -13.56 4.43
N LYS A 558 -10.58 -13.36 3.90
CA LYS A 558 -11.12 -14.13 2.78
C LYS A 558 -10.37 -13.90 1.45
N SER A 559 -9.55 -12.85 1.35
CA SER A 559 -8.73 -12.55 0.17
C SER A 559 -7.67 -13.62 -0.15
N HIS A 560 -7.15 -14.31 0.86
CA HIS A 560 -5.93 -15.11 0.73
C HIS A 560 -6.18 -16.53 0.22
N ASP A 561 -5.24 -17.10 -0.53
CA ASP A 561 -5.30 -18.50 -0.98
C ASP A 561 -5.15 -19.46 0.21
N TYR A 562 -4.30 -19.12 1.19
CA TYR A 562 -4.16 -19.82 2.46
C TYR A 562 -4.27 -18.87 3.67
N VAL A 563 -4.95 -19.32 4.72
CA VAL A 563 -4.97 -18.68 6.04
C VAL A 563 -4.57 -19.71 7.10
N PHE A 564 -3.59 -19.37 7.92
CA PHE A 564 -3.15 -20.13 9.09
C PHE A 564 -3.46 -19.32 10.35
N TRP A 565 -4.13 -19.93 11.32
CA TRP A 565 -4.58 -19.26 12.54
C TRP A 565 -4.20 -20.10 13.75
N CYS A 566 -3.24 -19.62 14.53
CA CYS A 566 -2.86 -20.22 15.80
C CYS A 566 -3.18 -19.31 16.99
N GLY A 567 -3.09 -19.85 18.20
CA GLY A 567 -3.16 -19.03 19.40
C GLY A 567 -3.56 -19.77 20.67
N ASP A 568 -3.62 -19.02 21.75
CA ASP A 568 -4.39 -19.38 22.94
C ASP A 568 -5.84 -18.92 22.72
N PHE A 569 -6.64 -19.80 22.12
CA PHE A 569 -8.07 -19.54 21.89
C PHE A 569 -8.90 -19.74 23.16
N ASN A 570 -8.30 -20.16 24.27
CA ASN A 570 -8.92 -20.24 25.60
C ASN A 570 -10.21 -21.09 25.74
N TYR A 571 -10.63 -21.83 24.71
CA TYR A 571 -11.71 -22.81 24.79
C TYR A 571 -11.33 -23.93 25.76
N ARG A 572 -12.34 -24.45 26.47
CA ARG A 572 -12.17 -25.39 27.58
C ARG A 572 -12.91 -26.69 27.32
N ILE A 573 -12.76 -27.62 28.24
CA ILE A 573 -13.46 -28.91 28.24
C ILE A 573 -14.61 -28.81 29.24
N ASP A 574 -15.83 -29.10 28.81
CA ASP A 574 -17.02 -29.10 29.67
C ASP A 574 -17.29 -30.52 30.22
N MET A 575 -16.51 -30.88 31.24
CA MET A 575 -16.53 -32.16 31.96
C MET A 575 -16.28 -31.89 33.46
N ASP A 576 -16.65 -32.81 34.36
CA ASP A 576 -16.25 -32.68 35.76
C ASP A 576 -14.72 -32.75 35.91
N LYS A 577 -14.16 -32.04 36.90
CA LYS A 577 -12.70 -31.90 37.06
C LYS A 577 -12.00 -33.22 37.40
N GLU A 578 -12.62 -34.07 38.22
CA GLU A 578 -11.97 -35.31 38.64
C GLU A 578 -12.19 -36.42 37.60
N GLU A 579 -13.37 -36.47 36.99
CA GLU A 579 -13.63 -37.30 35.79
C GLU A 579 -12.64 -36.98 34.65
N LEU A 580 -12.42 -35.69 34.37
CA LEU A 580 -11.49 -35.22 33.35
C LEU A 580 -10.04 -35.63 33.65
N LYS A 581 -9.58 -35.46 34.89
CA LYS A 581 -8.24 -35.91 35.30
C LYS A 581 -8.10 -37.42 35.20
N GLU A 582 -9.13 -38.19 35.54
CA GLU A 582 -9.13 -39.64 35.43
C GLU A 582 -9.06 -40.10 33.97
N ALA A 583 -9.92 -39.56 33.09
CA ALA A 583 -9.91 -39.84 31.67
C ALA A 583 -8.55 -39.52 31.01
N ILE A 584 -7.92 -38.39 31.36
CA ILE A 584 -6.57 -38.04 30.88
C ILE A 584 -5.52 -39.04 31.38
N ARG A 585 -5.57 -39.47 32.65
CA ARG A 585 -4.64 -40.49 33.20
C ARG A 585 -4.79 -41.85 32.51
N ASN A 586 -6.01 -42.20 32.11
CA ASN A 586 -6.31 -43.45 31.40
C ASN A 586 -5.99 -43.38 29.89
N GLY A 587 -5.69 -42.19 29.35
CA GLY A 587 -5.47 -41.98 27.92
C GLY A 587 -6.77 -41.91 27.09
N GLU A 588 -7.92 -41.71 27.72
CA GLU A 588 -9.25 -41.63 27.09
C GLU A 588 -9.49 -40.29 26.37
N LEU A 589 -8.52 -39.82 25.57
CA LEU A 589 -8.53 -38.46 25.01
C LEU A 589 -9.70 -38.20 24.06
N GLU A 590 -10.22 -39.21 23.36
CA GLU A 590 -11.39 -39.08 22.46
C GLU A 590 -12.65 -38.66 23.23
N ARG A 591 -12.98 -39.36 24.33
CA ARG A 591 -14.08 -39.02 25.26
C ARG A 591 -13.96 -37.61 25.84
N VAL A 592 -12.72 -37.17 26.05
CA VAL A 592 -12.41 -35.82 26.54
C VAL A 592 -12.59 -34.77 25.43
N LEU A 593 -12.20 -35.08 24.18
CA LEU A 593 -12.37 -34.22 22.99
C LEU A 593 -13.83 -34.05 22.58
N GLU A 594 -14.70 -35.04 22.79
CA GLU A 594 -16.16 -34.90 22.65
C GLU A 594 -16.71 -33.75 23.51
N ASN A 595 -15.97 -33.33 24.54
CA ASN A 595 -16.33 -32.26 25.46
C ASN A 595 -15.54 -30.95 25.27
N ASP A 596 -14.67 -30.88 24.26
CA ASP A 596 -13.97 -29.65 23.86
C ASP A 596 -14.93 -28.60 23.27
N GLN A 597 -14.95 -27.41 23.86
CA GLN A 597 -15.82 -26.32 23.43
C GLN A 597 -15.49 -25.85 22.00
N LEU A 598 -14.22 -25.85 21.57
CA LEU A 598 -13.88 -25.40 20.21
C LEU A 598 -14.43 -26.38 19.17
N LYS A 599 -14.26 -27.70 19.36
CA LYS A 599 -14.87 -28.71 18.48
C LYS A 599 -16.40 -28.57 18.43
N LYS A 600 -17.07 -28.37 19.58
CA LYS A 600 -18.53 -28.16 19.64
C LYS A 600 -18.98 -26.91 18.87
N GLU A 601 -18.34 -25.76 19.12
CA GLU A 601 -18.70 -24.48 18.48
C GLU A 601 -18.37 -24.45 16.98
N GLN A 602 -17.31 -25.13 16.55
CA GLN A 602 -16.97 -25.30 15.14
C GLN A 602 -17.98 -26.22 14.43
N ALA A 603 -18.37 -27.34 15.05
CA ALA A 603 -19.39 -28.25 14.51
C ALA A 603 -20.79 -27.59 14.42
N ALA A 604 -21.10 -26.67 15.34
CA ALA A 604 -22.31 -25.84 15.30
C ALA A 604 -22.26 -24.71 14.25
N GLY A 605 -21.11 -24.49 13.59
CA GLY A 605 -20.92 -23.44 12.58
C GLY A 605 -20.72 -22.03 13.14
N ASN A 606 -20.52 -21.89 14.46
CA ASN A 606 -20.41 -20.58 15.12
C ASN A 606 -19.03 -19.92 14.90
N VAL A 607 -17.98 -20.71 14.77
CA VAL A 607 -16.59 -20.26 14.62
C VAL A 607 -15.81 -21.13 13.64
N PHE A 608 -14.72 -20.61 13.06
CA PHE A 608 -13.76 -21.37 12.24
C PHE A 608 -14.37 -22.21 11.10
N ASN A 609 -15.41 -21.68 10.44
CA ASN A 609 -16.05 -22.33 9.28
C ASN A 609 -15.08 -22.62 8.12
N ASP A 610 -15.12 -23.86 7.63
CA ASP A 610 -14.17 -24.50 6.68
C ASP A 610 -12.67 -24.44 7.08
N TYR A 611 -12.32 -24.16 8.33
CA TYR A 611 -10.95 -24.37 8.80
C TYR A 611 -10.74 -25.84 9.18
N LEU A 612 -9.57 -26.35 8.83
CA LEU A 612 -9.07 -27.66 9.24
C LEU A 612 -8.24 -27.52 10.52
N GLU A 613 -8.24 -28.58 11.30
CA GLU A 613 -7.39 -28.78 12.46
C GLU A 613 -6.85 -30.22 12.40
N GLY A 614 -5.63 -30.46 12.88
CA GLY A 614 -5.10 -31.82 12.99
C GLY A 614 -5.77 -32.61 14.11
N ASP A 615 -5.63 -33.94 14.06
CA ASP A 615 -6.11 -34.81 15.12
C ASP A 615 -5.31 -34.57 16.41
N ILE A 616 -6.01 -34.35 17.52
CA ILE A 616 -5.38 -34.04 18.81
C ILE A 616 -5.05 -35.35 19.52
N THR A 617 -3.82 -35.81 19.34
CA THR A 617 -3.28 -37.05 19.91
C THR A 617 -2.44 -36.82 21.17
N PHE A 618 -2.50 -35.62 21.74
CA PHE A 618 -1.66 -35.17 22.86
C PHE A 618 -2.52 -34.65 24.03
N ASN A 619 -2.02 -34.81 25.26
CA ASN A 619 -2.72 -34.37 26.48
C ASN A 619 -3.00 -32.86 26.49
N PRO A 620 -4.06 -32.40 27.19
CA PRO A 620 -4.39 -30.98 27.34
C PRO A 620 -3.19 -30.10 27.69
N THR A 621 -3.04 -28.98 26.97
CA THR A 621 -1.87 -28.08 27.02
C THR A 621 -1.89 -27.15 28.22
N TYR A 622 -3.04 -26.99 28.87
CA TYR A 622 -3.30 -26.14 30.03
C TYR A 622 -4.03 -26.95 31.11
N LYS A 623 -3.97 -26.63 32.41
CA LYS A 623 -3.06 -25.70 33.10
C LYS A 623 -2.08 -26.49 33.96
N TYR A 624 -0.80 -26.28 33.77
CA TYR A 624 0.26 -26.92 34.56
C TYR A 624 0.70 -26.08 35.75
N ASP A 625 1.26 -26.73 36.77
CA ASP A 625 2.13 -26.05 37.71
C ASP A 625 3.51 -25.83 37.09
N LEU A 626 4.12 -24.67 37.36
CA LEU A 626 5.39 -24.29 36.75
C LEU A 626 6.48 -25.32 37.08
N PHE A 627 7.23 -25.72 36.06
CA PHE A 627 8.29 -26.74 36.13
C PHE A 627 7.83 -28.17 36.49
N SER A 628 6.52 -28.43 36.57
CA SER A 628 5.95 -29.78 36.77
C SER A 628 5.18 -30.29 35.54
N ASP A 629 4.91 -31.59 35.55
CA ASP A 629 3.91 -32.25 34.69
C ASP A 629 2.53 -32.39 35.38
N ASP A 630 2.43 -31.95 36.64
CA ASP A 630 1.17 -31.88 37.37
C ASP A 630 0.27 -30.75 36.83
N TYR A 631 -1.03 -31.04 36.73
CA TYR A 631 -2.06 -30.04 36.46
C TYR A 631 -2.42 -29.25 37.74
N ASP A 632 -2.67 -27.94 37.57
CA ASP A 632 -2.93 -26.88 38.56
C ASP A 632 -3.36 -27.37 39.96
N THR A 633 -2.39 -27.53 40.87
CA THR A 633 -2.63 -27.88 42.28
C THR A 633 -2.93 -26.66 43.17
N SER A 634 -2.92 -25.45 42.61
CA SER A 634 -3.28 -24.24 43.36
C SER A 634 -4.75 -24.24 43.81
N GLU A 635 -5.10 -23.38 44.77
CA GLU A 635 -6.47 -23.21 45.29
C GLU A 635 -7.55 -23.01 44.21
N LYS A 636 -7.17 -22.53 43.02
CA LYS A 636 -8.09 -22.31 41.90
C LYS A 636 -8.43 -23.59 41.13
N MET A 637 -7.59 -24.62 41.23
CA MET A 637 -7.73 -25.96 40.63
C MET A 637 -8.35 -25.90 39.24
N ARG A 638 -7.73 -25.17 38.29
CA ARG A 638 -8.30 -25.02 36.95
C ARG A 638 -8.34 -26.37 36.24
N ALA A 639 -9.46 -26.66 35.59
CA ALA A 639 -9.62 -27.85 34.79
C ALA A 639 -8.58 -27.86 33.64
N PRO A 640 -8.02 -29.02 33.28
CA PRO A 640 -7.24 -29.16 32.06
C PRO A 640 -8.03 -28.72 30.81
N ALA A 641 -7.34 -28.23 29.78
CA ALA A 641 -7.94 -27.82 28.49
C ALA A 641 -6.92 -27.79 27.34
N TRP A 642 -7.38 -27.99 26.11
CA TRP A 642 -6.64 -27.67 24.88
C TRP A 642 -6.91 -26.22 24.47
N THR A 643 -6.28 -25.29 25.18
CA THR A 643 -6.37 -23.85 24.92
C THR A 643 -5.55 -23.42 23.71
N ASP A 644 -4.44 -24.10 23.47
CA ASP A 644 -3.42 -23.77 22.47
C ASP A 644 -3.66 -24.60 21.20
N ARG A 645 -3.98 -23.93 20.09
CA ARG A 645 -4.52 -24.59 18.88
C ARG A 645 -3.91 -24.02 17.60
N VAL A 646 -3.93 -24.80 16.54
CA VAL A 646 -3.49 -24.40 15.19
C VAL A 646 -4.48 -24.91 14.15
N LEU A 647 -5.11 -23.97 13.44
CA LEU A 647 -6.04 -24.25 12.35
C LEU A 647 -5.57 -23.63 11.03
N TRP A 648 -5.98 -24.18 9.90
CA TRP A 648 -5.69 -23.61 8.57
C TRP A 648 -6.85 -23.76 7.59
N LYS A 649 -6.85 -22.94 6.54
CA LYS A 649 -7.87 -22.96 5.49
C LYS A 649 -7.23 -22.62 4.14
N ARG A 650 -7.55 -23.42 3.10
CA ARG A 650 -7.32 -23.03 1.71
C ARG A 650 -8.62 -22.46 1.12
N ARG A 651 -8.53 -21.36 0.38
CA ARG A 651 -9.65 -20.78 -0.35
C ARG A 651 -10.07 -21.71 -1.49
N LYS A 652 -11.36 -22.06 -1.54
CA LYS A 652 -11.97 -22.67 -2.74
C LYS A 652 -12.08 -21.59 -3.81
N THR A 653 -11.67 -21.90 -5.03
CA THR A 653 -11.79 -20.99 -6.19
C THR A 653 -12.56 -21.71 -7.30
N ILE A 654 -13.13 -20.98 -8.25
CA ILE A 654 -14.00 -21.55 -9.31
C ILE A 654 -13.31 -22.70 -10.07
N MET A 655 -11.99 -22.60 -10.28
CA MET A 655 -11.19 -23.65 -10.94
C MET A 655 -11.05 -24.93 -10.09
N ASN A 656 -11.09 -24.79 -8.76
CA ASN A 656 -11.02 -25.90 -7.80
C ASN A 656 -12.38 -26.62 -7.64
N THR A 657 -13.48 -26.02 -8.11
CA THR A 657 -14.80 -26.66 -8.16
C THR A 657 -15.04 -27.42 -9.46
N GLU A 658 -14.38 -27.02 -10.56
CA GLU A 658 -14.39 -27.75 -11.83
C GLU A 658 -13.43 -28.95 -11.84
N THR A 659 -12.36 -28.91 -11.04
CA THR A 659 -11.36 -29.98 -10.93
C THR A 659 -11.39 -30.61 -9.54
N ASN A 660 -11.67 -31.91 -9.45
CA ASN A 660 -11.79 -32.67 -8.18
C ASN A 660 -10.47 -32.81 -7.38
N ASN A 661 -9.45 -32.00 -7.66
CA ASN A 661 -8.10 -32.07 -7.08
C ASN A 661 -7.85 -30.99 -6.00
N PHE A 662 -8.89 -30.52 -5.30
CA PHE A 662 -8.73 -29.52 -4.24
C PHE A 662 -7.97 -30.10 -3.02
N ASN A 663 -6.68 -29.79 -2.94
CA ASN A 663 -5.83 -30.10 -1.78
C ASN A 663 -5.78 -28.90 -0.81
N PRO A 664 -6.39 -28.95 0.38
CA PRO A 664 -6.37 -27.84 1.34
C PRO A 664 -5.05 -27.69 2.12
N GLY A 665 -4.05 -28.54 1.85
CA GLY A 665 -2.82 -28.68 2.60
C GLY A 665 -2.79 -30.02 3.33
N LYS A 666 -1.70 -30.77 3.18
CA LYS A 666 -1.48 -32.08 3.80
C LYS A 666 -0.79 -31.89 5.15
N LEU A 667 -1.44 -32.35 6.22
CA LEU A 667 -0.81 -32.38 7.54
C LEU A 667 0.35 -33.39 7.56
N ILE A 668 1.51 -32.96 8.02
CA ILE A 668 2.69 -33.81 8.29
C ILE A 668 2.78 -34.13 9.79
N HIS A 669 2.58 -33.11 10.63
CA HIS A 669 2.69 -33.21 12.10
C HIS A 669 1.67 -32.30 12.77
N TYR A 670 1.11 -32.74 13.89
CA TYR A 670 0.44 -31.87 14.86
C TYR A 670 0.72 -32.41 16.26
N GLY A 671 1.37 -31.60 17.09
CA GLY A 671 1.84 -32.07 18.39
C GLY A 671 2.21 -30.95 19.35
N ARG A 672 2.48 -31.34 20.60
CA ARG A 672 3.00 -30.46 21.65
C ARG A 672 4.43 -30.83 22.02
N ALA A 673 5.12 -29.94 22.72
CA ALA A 673 6.42 -30.23 23.34
C ALA A 673 6.41 -29.94 24.84
N GLU A 674 7.29 -30.60 25.60
CA GLU A 674 7.26 -30.59 27.07
C GLU A 674 8.09 -29.45 27.70
N LEU A 675 7.92 -28.23 27.19
CA LEU A 675 8.52 -27.03 27.77
C LEU A 675 7.74 -26.60 29.03
N LYS A 676 8.37 -26.68 30.20
CA LYS A 676 7.71 -26.56 31.52
C LYS A 676 7.83 -25.18 32.18
N GLN A 677 8.33 -24.17 31.47
CA GLN A 677 8.58 -22.83 32.02
C GLN A 677 7.32 -21.94 32.07
N SER A 678 6.23 -22.42 31.47
CA SER A 678 4.90 -21.82 31.49
C SER A 678 3.90 -22.81 32.11
N ASP A 679 2.72 -22.31 32.49
CA ASP A 679 1.56 -23.15 32.84
C ASP A 679 0.82 -23.68 31.60
N HIS A 680 1.32 -23.36 30.41
CA HIS A 680 0.95 -23.95 29.12
C HIS A 680 2.07 -24.85 28.56
N ARG A 681 1.72 -25.78 27.66
CA ARG A 681 2.66 -26.49 26.78
C ARG A 681 2.56 -25.95 25.34
N PRO A 682 3.70 -25.68 24.67
CA PRO A 682 3.72 -25.20 23.29
C PRO A 682 3.19 -26.25 22.29
N VAL A 683 2.57 -25.80 21.20
CA VAL A 683 1.99 -26.61 20.13
C VAL A 683 2.60 -26.23 18.78
N ILE A 684 2.76 -27.19 17.87
CA ILE A 684 3.21 -26.98 16.49
C ILE A 684 2.41 -27.86 15.51
N ALA A 685 2.07 -27.30 14.35
CA ALA A 685 1.59 -28.04 13.19
C ALA A 685 2.55 -27.84 12.01
N ILE A 686 2.83 -28.90 11.25
CA ILE A 686 3.58 -28.83 10.00
C ILE A 686 2.63 -29.23 8.86
N ILE A 687 2.39 -28.32 7.92
CA ILE A 687 1.48 -28.49 6.78
C ILE A 687 2.26 -28.34 5.47
N GLU A 688 2.18 -29.34 4.60
CA GLU A 688 2.66 -29.28 3.22
C GLU A 688 1.54 -28.70 2.34
N ILE A 689 1.79 -27.50 1.80
CA ILE A 689 0.86 -26.79 0.93
C ILE A 689 1.36 -26.75 -0.51
N GLU A 690 0.43 -26.49 -1.42
CA GLU A 690 0.72 -26.25 -2.84
C GLU A 690 0.83 -24.74 -3.10
N VAL A 691 1.93 -24.32 -3.74
CA VAL A 691 2.17 -22.93 -4.17
C VAL A 691 2.44 -22.85 -5.67
N SER A 692 1.85 -21.87 -6.32
CA SER A 692 1.96 -21.65 -7.76
C SER A 692 3.16 -20.75 -8.08
N GLU A 693 3.97 -21.18 -9.04
CA GLU A 693 5.08 -20.42 -9.62
C GLU A 693 4.70 -19.96 -11.04
N ILE A 694 5.03 -18.72 -11.39
CA ILE A 694 4.63 -18.11 -12.67
C ILE A 694 5.75 -18.29 -13.69
N ASP A 695 5.50 -19.11 -14.71
CA ASP A 695 6.34 -19.21 -15.90
C ASP A 695 6.13 -17.95 -16.75
N LYS A 696 7.15 -17.09 -16.81
CA LYS A 696 7.06 -15.79 -17.47
C LYS A 696 6.91 -15.89 -18.99
N ASP A 697 7.52 -16.91 -19.58
CA ASP A 697 7.57 -17.09 -21.04
C ASP A 697 6.27 -17.73 -21.52
N ARG A 698 5.78 -18.78 -20.82
CA ARG A 698 4.42 -19.29 -21.06
C ARG A 698 3.37 -18.22 -20.82
N ARG A 699 3.47 -17.42 -19.75
CA ARG A 699 2.52 -16.34 -19.49
C ARG A 699 2.49 -15.35 -20.65
N LYS A 700 3.65 -15.03 -21.24
CA LYS A 700 3.71 -14.18 -22.45
C LYS A 700 2.96 -14.83 -23.62
N CYS A 701 3.19 -16.10 -23.91
CA CYS A 701 2.45 -16.82 -24.95
C CYS A 701 0.94 -16.84 -24.68
N ILE A 702 0.49 -17.13 -23.45
CA ILE A 702 -0.93 -17.11 -23.09
C ILE A 702 -1.53 -15.71 -23.18
N ILE A 703 -0.76 -14.64 -22.92
CA ILE A 703 -1.21 -13.26 -23.17
C ILE A 703 -1.44 -13.04 -24.67
N GLU A 704 -0.51 -13.47 -25.52
CA GLU A 704 -0.65 -13.39 -26.99
C GLU A 704 -1.84 -14.24 -27.50
N ASP A 705 -2.07 -15.42 -26.92
CA ASP A 705 -3.24 -16.27 -27.23
C ASP A 705 -4.56 -15.62 -26.81
N VAL A 706 -4.67 -15.10 -25.58
CA VAL A 706 -5.90 -14.43 -25.12
C VAL A 706 -6.19 -13.18 -25.94
N ILE A 707 -5.18 -12.42 -26.35
CA ILE A 707 -5.36 -11.26 -27.23
C ILE A 707 -5.87 -11.70 -28.62
N ARG A 708 -5.41 -12.84 -29.15
CA ARG A 708 -5.92 -13.39 -30.42
C ARG A 708 -7.36 -13.89 -30.27
N ASP A 709 -7.62 -14.72 -29.27
CA ASP A 709 -8.93 -15.34 -29.01
C ASP A 709 -10.03 -14.32 -28.70
N MET A 710 -9.68 -13.15 -28.16
CA MET A 710 -10.64 -12.07 -27.87
C MET A 710 -11.03 -11.22 -29.09
N GLY A 711 -10.31 -11.32 -30.21
CA GLY A 711 -10.56 -10.48 -31.39
C GLY A 711 -10.25 -8.99 -31.19
N PRO A 712 -10.61 -8.14 -32.17
CA PRO A 712 -10.31 -6.72 -32.13
C PRO A 712 -11.04 -6.02 -30.96
N PRO A 713 -10.34 -5.20 -30.15
CA PRO A 713 -10.95 -4.51 -29.01
C PRO A 713 -12.07 -3.50 -29.35
N ASP A 714 -12.13 -3.03 -30.59
CA ASP A 714 -13.21 -2.18 -31.08
C ASP A 714 -14.45 -2.97 -31.53
N SER A 715 -14.39 -4.31 -31.55
CA SER A 715 -15.47 -5.24 -31.91
C SER A 715 -16.18 -4.91 -33.24
N THR A 716 -15.52 -4.19 -34.16
CA THR A 716 -16.15 -3.64 -35.36
C THR A 716 -15.76 -4.39 -36.63
N ILE A 717 -16.76 -4.78 -37.40
CA ILE A 717 -16.62 -5.23 -38.78
C ILE A 717 -17.00 -4.12 -39.76
N VAL A 718 -16.43 -4.15 -40.95
CA VAL A 718 -16.76 -3.32 -42.11
C VAL A 718 -17.46 -4.20 -43.14
N ILE A 719 -18.60 -3.73 -43.64
CA ILE A 719 -19.46 -4.44 -44.57
C ILE A 719 -19.53 -3.65 -45.87
N ASN A 720 -19.11 -4.30 -46.96
CA ASN A 720 -19.09 -3.73 -48.30
C ASN A 720 -19.98 -4.58 -49.23
N ALA A 721 -20.89 -3.94 -49.96
CA ALA A 721 -21.64 -4.62 -51.01
C ALA A 721 -20.77 -4.86 -52.25
N LEU A 722 -20.64 -6.11 -52.67
CA LEU A 722 -19.84 -6.50 -53.84
C LEU A 722 -20.59 -6.26 -55.16
N ASN A 723 -21.91 -6.40 -55.12
CA ASN A 723 -22.79 -6.46 -56.29
C ASN A 723 -23.78 -5.29 -56.32
N ALA A 724 -23.41 -4.12 -55.79
CA ALA A 724 -24.27 -2.94 -55.75
C ALA A 724 -24.54 -2.40 -57.18
N ASN A 725 -25.69 -2.77 -57.76
CA ASN A 725 -26.14 -2.28 -59.06
C ASN A 725 -26.77 -0.88 -58.92
N GLU A 726 -26.10 0.15 -59.44
CA GLU A 726 -26.67 1.51 -59.59
C GLU A 726 -28.01 1.52 -60.36
N ALA A 727 -28.28 0.47 -61.16
CA ALA A 727 -29.51 0.32 -61.93
C ALA A 727 -30.72 -0.20 -61.13
N GLU A 728 -30.52 -0.77 -59.93
CA GLU A 728 -31.58 -1.46 -59.16
C GLU A 728 -31.91 -0.78 -57.81
N ASN A 729 -31.23 0.31 -57.45
CA ASN A 729 -31.36 1.06 -56.18
C ASN A 729 -31.13 0.26 -54.88
N LEU A 730 -30.75 -1.03 -54.97
CA LEU A 730 -30.42 -1.88 -53.82
C LEU A 730 -29.11 -1.41 -53.18
N THR A 731 -29.22 -0.71 -52.04
CA THR A 731 -28.06 -0.20 -51.28
C THR A 731 -28.14 -0.63 -49.83
N ILE A 732 -26.98 -0.76 -49.17
CA ILE A 732 -26.86 -1.06 -47.73
C ILE A 732 -27.50 0.00 -46.82
N PHE A 733 -27.91 1.15 -47.39
CA PHE A 733 -28.55 2.26 -46.69
C PHE A 733 -30.08 2.15 -46.66
N GLU A 734 -30.68 1.24 -47.43
CA GLU A 734 -32.12 1.02 -47.39
C GLU A 734 -32.53 0.37 -46.05
N GLU A 735 -33.51 0.94 -45.36
CA GLU A 735 -33.94 0.50 -44.02
C GLU A 735 -34.38 -0.97 -43.97
N SER A 736 -35.03 -1.46 -45.04
CA SER A 736 -35.46 -2.86 -45.17
C SER A 736 -34.26 -3.82 -45.16
N ILE A 737 -33.26 -3.55 -46.01
CA ILE A 737 -32.01 -4.29 -46.18
C ILE A 737 -31.16 -4.18 -44.91
N MET A 738 -31.02 -2.97 -44.37
CA MET A 738 -30.27 -2.70 -43.14
C MET A 738 -30.80 -3.52 -41.96
N ASN A 739 -32.12 -3.54 -41.75
CA ASN A 739 -32.74 -4.35 -40.71
C ASN A 739 -32.52 -5.85 -40.93
N SER A 740 -32.56 -6.33 -42.18
CA SER A 740 -32.22 -7.73 -42.50
C SER A 740 -30.74 -8.06 -42.23
N ILE A 741 -29.80 -7.15 -42.55
CA ILE A 741 -28.37 -7.31 -42.24
C ILE A 741 -28.16 -7.37 -40.72
N ILE A 742 -28.78 -6.45 -39.97
CA ILE A 742 -28.69 -6.42 -38.51
C ILE A 742 -29.29 -7.69 -37.91
N GLN A 743 -30.40 -8.20 -38.44
CA GLN A 743 -31.03 -9.44 -37.98
C GLN A 743 -30.12 -10.66 -38.21
N GLU A 744 -29.49 -10.78 -39.38
CA GLU A 744 -28.52 -11.85 -39.67
C GLU A 744 -27.26 -11.77 -38.80
N LEU A 745 -26.73 -10.58 -38.56
CA LEU A 745 -25.57 -10.40 -37.68
C LEU A 745 -25.92 -10.60 -36.20
N SER A 746 -27.14 -10.29 -35.78
CA SER A 746 -27.63 -10.53 -34.42
C SER A 746 -27.75 -12.02 -34.07
N GLN A 747 -27.76 -12.92 -35.07
CA GLN A 747 -27.62 -14.37 -34.86
C GLN A 747 -26.18 -14.78 -34.49
N ILE A 748 -25.18 -13.94 -34.78
CA ILE A 748 -23.75 -14.20 -34.52
C ILE A 748 -23.36 -13.66 -33.14
N GLY A 749 -23.85 -12.47 -32.79
CA GLY A 749 -23.62 -11.82 -31.50
C GLY A 749 -24.38 -10.51 -31.40
N GLU A 750 -24.47 -9.94 -30.19
CA GLU A 750 -25.24 -8.72 -29.96
C GLU A 750 -24.61 -7.51 -30.68
N VAL A 751 -25.36 -6.90 -31.59
CA VAL A 751 -25.00 -5.66 -32.26
C VAL A 751 -25.29 -4.48 -31.33
N THR A 752 -24.26 -3.69 -31.01
CA THR A 752 -24.37 -2.53 -30.10
C THR A 752 -24.41 -1.19 -30.81
N LEU A 753 -23.80 -1.09 -32.00
CA LEU A 753 -23.74 0.14 -32.78
C LEU A 753 -23.60 -0.17 -34.28
N VAL A 754 -24.39 0.54 -35.09
CA VAL A 754 -24.27 0.58 -36.55
C VAL A 754 -23.89 2.00 -36.97
N ARG A 755 -22.95 2.12 -37.92
CA ARG A 755 -22.51 3.40 -38.48
C ARG A 755 -22.36 3.28 -40.00
N PHE A 756 -22.56 4.38 -40.69
CA PHE A 756 -22.29 4.50 -42.12
C PHE A 756 -21.06 5.38 -42.32
N VAL A 757 -20.10 4.90 -43.12
CA VAL A 757 -18.84 5.59 -43.41
C VAL A 757 -18.58 5.42 -44.91
N ASP A 758 -18.73 6.52 -45.65
CA ASP A 758 -18.76 6.53 -47.12
C ASP A 758 -19.70 5.42 -47.64
N GLU A 759 -19.26 4.59 -48.57
CA GLU A 759 -20.04 3.48 -49.16
C GLU A 759 -20.07 2.19 -48.30
N THR A 760 -19.76 2.28 -47.00
CA THR A 760 -19.55 1.12 -46.11
C THR A 760 -20.42 1.17 -44.85
N MET A 761 -20.92 0.01 -44.42
CA MET A 761 -21.66 -0.15 -43.17
C MET A 761 -20.73 -0.77 -42.11
N TRP A 762 -20.54 -0.08 -41.00
CA TRP A 762 -19.71 -0.54 -39.89
C TRP A 762 -20.63 -1.07 -38.78
N VAL A 763 -20.45 -2.34 -38.41
CA VAL A 763 -21.25 -2.99 -37.36
C VAL A 763 -20.34 -3.34 -36.20
N THR A 764 -20.67 -2.80 -35.03
CA THR A 764 -19.93 -3.01 -33.77
C THR A 764 -20.70 -3.98 -32.89
N PHE A 765 -20.09 -5.12 -32.56
CA PHE A 765 -20.64 -6.10 -31.62
C PHE A 765 -20.34 -5.74 -30.16
N ARG A 766 -20.98 -6.43 -29.22
CA ARG A 766 -20.66 -6.35 -27.78
C ARG A 766 -19.25 -6.82 -27.47
N ASP A 767 -18.70 -7.76 -28.24
CA ASP A 767 -17.38 -8.36 -28.06
C ASP A 767 -16.66 -8.68 -29.38
N GLY A 768 -15.33 -8.84 -29.31
CA GLY A 768 -14.49 -9.08 -30.47
C GLY A 768 -14.59 -10.51 -31.00
N GLN A 769 -15.00 -11.49 -30.18
CA GLN A 769 -15.30 -12.86 -30.61
C GLN A 769 -16.44 -12.91 -31.62
N SER A 770 -17.49 -12.12 -31.40
CA SER A 770 -18.61 -11.96 -32.34
C SER A 770 -18.13 -11.36 -33.67
N ALA A 771 -17.24 -10.36 -33.63
CA ALA A 771 -16.64 -9.78 -34.83
C ALA A 771 -15.77 -10.78 -35.61
N LEU A 772 -14.94 -11.57 -34.92
CA LEU A 772 -14.19 -12.68 -35.52
C LEU A 772 -15.12 -13.72 -36.15
N SER A 773 -16.20 -14.09 -35.46
CA SER A 773 -17.17 -15.08 -35.92
C SER A 773 -17.95 -14.60 -37.14
N ALA A 774 -18.22 -13.29 -37.25
CA ALA A 774 -18.82 -12.68 -38.42
C ALA A 774 -17.87 -12.70 -39.63
N VAL A 775 -16.61 -12.27 -39.46
CA VAL A 775 -15.60 -12.29 -40.53
C VAL A 775 -15.21 -13.71 -40.94
N ALA A 776 -15.32 -14.69 -40.04
CA ALA A 776 -15.15 -16.10 -40.39
C ALA A 776 -16.19 -16.64 -41.40
N LYS A 777 -17.36 -15.97 -41.57
CA LYS A 777 -18.28 -16.27 -42.69
C LYS A 777 -17.74 -15.76 -44.04
N ASN A 778 -16.79 -14.83 -44.04
CA ASN A 778 -16.20 -14.13 -45.20
C ASN A 778 -17.19 -13.28 -46.01
N GLN A 779 -18.27 -13.89 -46.50
CA GLN A 779 -19.36 -13.23 -47.22
C GLN A 779 -20.72 -13.72 -46.72
N ILE A 780 -21.72 -12.84 -46.76
CA ILE A 780 -23.13 -13.18 -46.53
C ILE A 780 -23.99 -12.64 -47.67
N GLU A 781 -25.12 -13.27 -47.93
CA GLU A 781 -26.12 -12.79 -48.89
C GLU A 781 -27.38 -12.36 -48.14
N VAL A 782 -27.80 -11.11 -48.32
CA VAL A 782 -28.98 -10.52 -47.67
C VAL A 782 -29.78 -9.78 -48.72
N CYS A 783 -31.06 -10.14 -48.88
CA CYS A 783 -31.97 -9.55 -49.88
C CYS A 783 -31.40 -9.52 -51.31
N GLY A 784 -30.58 -10.51 -51.69
CA GLY A 784 -29.91 -10.60 -53.00
C GLY A 784 -28.61 -9.78 -53.13
N LEU A 785 -28.25 -8.96 -52.13
CA LEU A 785 -26.94 -8.31 -52.06
C LEU A 785 -25.91 -9.27 -51.46
N GLN A 786 -24.80 -9.49 -52.17
CA GLN A 786 -23.61 -10.13 -51.61
C GLN A 786 -22.76 -9.10 -50.87
N LEU A 787 -22.51 -9.38 -49.59
CA LEU A 787 -21.83 -8.50 -48.65
C LEU A 787 -20.54 -9.15 -48.18
N ASN A 788 -19.42 -8.45 -48.35
CA ASN A 788 -18.10 -8.84 -47.86
C ASN A 788 -17.92 -8.33 -46.43
N LEU A 789 -17.42 -9.18 -45.53
CA LEU A 789 -17.25 -8.88 -44.10
C LEU A 789 -15.75 -8.87 -43.75
N GLU A 790 -15.22 -7.71 -43.34
CA GLU A 790 -13.82 -7.54 -42.94
C GLU A 790 -13.70 -6.95 -41.54
N LEU A 791 -12.60 -7.20 -40.82
CA LEU A 791 -12.37 -6.53 -39.54
C LEU A 791 -11.93 -5.09 -39.81
N LYS A 792 -12.48 -4.13 -39.06
CA LYS A 792 -11.99 -2.75 -39.09
C LYS A 792 -10.52 -2.66 -38.67
N THR A 793 -10.12 -3.47 -37.68
CA THR A 793 -8.74 -3.54 -37.16
C THR A 793 -8.16 -4.93 -37.39
N ASN A 794 -7.55 -5.13 -38.56
CA ASN A 794 -6.99 -6.43 -38.98
C ASN A 794 -5.75 -6.88 -38.17
N ASP A 795 -4.88 -5.97 -37.74
CA ASP A 795 -3.73 -6.25 -36.85
C ASP A 795 -4.00 -5.74 -35.42
N TRP A 796 -5.07 -6.28 -34.82
CA TRP A 796 -5.42 -5.97 -33.44
C TRP A 796 -4.40 -6.44 -32.39
N PRO A 797 -3.63 -7.55 -32.55
CA PRO A 797 -2.64 -7.93 -31.55
C PRO A 797 -1.55 -6.87 -31.37
N THR A 798 -1.07 -6.28 -32.48
CA THR A 798 -0.12 -5.16 -32.43
C THR A 798 -0.75 -3.89 -31.88
N ALA A 799 -2.03 -3.63 -32.15
CA ALA A 799 -2.75 -2.49 -31.56
C ALA A 799 -2.87 -2.62 -30.03
N VAL A 800 -3.24 -3.80 -29.54
CA VAL A 800 -3.32 -4.12 -28.10
C VAL A 800 -1.94 -4.09 -27.44
N ALA A 801 -0.89 -4.60 -28.11
CA ALA A 801 0.48 -4.52 -27.59
C ALA A 801 0.93 -3.07 -27.39
N LYS A 802 0.63 -2.17 -28.35
CA LYS A 802 0.86 -0.71 -28.20
C LYS A 802 0.04 -0.11 -27.08
N GLU A 803 -1.20 -0.55 -26.89
CA GLU A 803 -2.07 -0.10 -25.79
C GLU A 803 -1.45 -0.45 -24.42
N ILE A 804 -0.96 -1.68 -24.27
CA ILE A 804 -0.29 -2.19 -23.06
C ILE A 804 1.07 -1.51 -22.83
N ASP A 805 1.77 -1.12 -23.89
CA ASP A 805 3.06 -0.42 -23.79
C ASP A 805 2.90 1.00 -23.21
N LEU A 806 1.78 1.69 -23.48
CA LEU A 806 1.42 2.97 -22.84
C LEU A 806 1.25 2.87 -21.32
N CYS A 807 1.08 1.65 -20.79
CA CYS A 807 0.98 1.34 -19.36
C CYS A 807 2.33 1.01 -18.70
N THR A 808 3.44 1.02 -19.44
CA THR A 808 4.79 0.74 -18.90
C THR A 808 5.42 1.99 -18.25
N SER A 809 6.48 1.80 -17.46
CA SER A 809 7.23 2.92 -16.90
C SER A 809 8.02 3.62 -18.00
N ASN A 810 7.63 4.86 -18.31
CA ASN A 810 8.17 5.66 -19.42
C ASN A 810 9.38 6.52 -19.03
N THR A 811 10.04 6.20 -17.90
CA THR A 811 11.27 6.86 -17.46
C THR A 811 12.42 6.49 -18.39
N ILE A 812 12.91 7.44 -19.17
CA ILE A 812 14.11 7.25 -20.00
C ILE A 812 15.40 7.46 -19.19
N PRO A 813 16.51 6.79 -19.55
CA PRO A 813 17.83 7.14 -19.05
C PRO A 813 18.21 8.59 -19.39
N LEU A 814 18.91 9.25 -18.46
CA LEU A 814 19.59 10.54 -18.63
C LEU A 814 20.72 10.44 -19.67
N PHE A 815 21.27 9.24 -19.85
CA PHE A 815 22.34 8.91 -20.76
C PHE A 815 22.10 7.49 -21.31
N ASP A 816 22.13 7.33 -22.62
CA ASP A 816 22.12 6.02 -23.29
C ASP A 816 23.46 5.83 -24.04
N THR A 817 24.07 4.66 -23.90
CA THR A 817 25.24 4.28 -24.70
C THR A 817 24.87 3.93 -26.14
N SER A 818 23.57 3.67 -26.41
CA SER A 818 23.03 3.55 -27.76
C SER A 818 22.85 4.94 -28.38
N LYS A 819 23.60 5.20 -29.47
CA LYS A 819 23.50 6.45 -30.23
C LYS A 819 22.23 6.46 -31.06
N GLY A 820 21.12 6.87 -30.46
CA GLY A 820 19.96 7.36 -31.20
C GLY A 820 20.23 8.76 -31.77
N ASP A 821 19.69 9.06 -32.96
CA ASP A 821 19.61 10.43 -33.44
C ASP A 821 18.52 11.17 -32.63
N TYR A 822 18.92 11.87 -31.58
CA TYR A 822 18.02 12.73 -30.80
C TYR A 822 18.15 14.18 -31.27
N ASN A 823 17.02 14.92 -31.28
CA ASN A 823 17.07 16.36 -31.50
C ASN A 823 17.62 17.10 -30.25
N CYS A 824 17.80 18.42 -30.35
CA CYS A 824 18.29 19.26 -29.25
C CYS A 824 17.41 19.31 -27.99
N LEU A 825 16.28 18.58 -27.96
CA LEU A 825 15.38 18.42 -26.82
C LEU A 825 15.34 16.97 -26.30
N GLY A 826 16.24 16.09 -26.74
CA GLY A 826 16.28 14.68 -26.34
C GLY A 826 15.14 13.83 -26.91
N ILE A 827 14.46 14.30 -27.97
CA ILE A 827 13.37 13.56 -28.62
C ILE A 827 13.97 12.76 -29.78
N PRO A 828 13.69 11.44 -29.91
CA PRO A 828 14.14 10.65 -31.06
C PRO A 828 13.68 11.31 -32.38
N THR A 829 14.60 11.54 -33.30
CA THR A 829 14.23 12.04 -34.63
C THR A 829 13.53 10.93 -35.40
N THR A 830 12.22 11.07 -35.58
CA THR A 830 11.50 10.23 -36.53
C THR A 830 11.98 10.55 -37.94
N PRO A 831 12.29 9.54 -38.79
CA PRO A 831 12.71 9.79 -40.16
C PRO A 831 11.60 10.53 -40.90
N SER A 832 11.96 11.69 -41.46
CA SER A 832 11.01 12.58 -42.12
C SER A 832 10.38 11.91 -43.35
N ARG A 833 9.17 11.36 -43.17
CA ARG A 833 8.31 11.02 -44.30
C ARG A 833 7.94 12.33 -44.98
N LYS A 834 8.48 12.55 -46.19
CA LYS A 834 8.20 13.75 -47.00
C LYS A 834 6.69 14.02 -47.00
N PRO A 835 6.24 15.26 -46.73
CA PRO A 835 4.82 15.57 -46.80
C PRO A 835 4.32 15.32 -48.23
N PRO A 836 3.08 14.80 -48.41
CA PRO A 836 2.48 14.73 -49.73
C PRO A 836 2.40 16.14 -50.34
N GLY A 837 2.57 16.21 -51.67
CA GLY A 837 2.65 17.47 -52.40
C GLY A 837 1.43 18.37 -52.15
N ARG A 838 1.69 19.66 -51.96
CA ARG A 838 0.67 20.69 -51.70
C ARG A 838 -0.35 20.74 -52.86
N PRO A 839 -1.66 20.52 -52.61
CA PRO A 839 -2.68 20.81 -53.62
C PRO A 839 -2.66 22.30 -54.01
N ALA A 840 -2.89 22.59 -55.28
CA ALA A 840 -2.95 23.96 -55.77
C ALA A 840 -4.28 24.63 -55.33
N VAL A 841 -4.16 25.78 -54.66
CA VAL A 841 -5.23 26.74 -54.32
C VAL A 841 -6.33 26.22 -53.36
N PRO A 842 -6.51 26.82 -52.17
CA PRO A 842 -7.68 26.56 -51.33
C PRO A 842 -8.91 27.33 -51.84
N PRO A 843 -10.14 26.77 -51.75
CA PRO A 843 -11.36 27.51 -52.05
C PRO A 843 -11.57 28.67 -51.06
N SER A 844 -12.26 29.71 -51.53
CA SER A 844 -12.50 30.95 -50.77
C SER A 844 -13.32 30.71 -49.50
N ARG A 845 -12.91 31.37 -48.41
CA ARG A 845 -13.48 31.23 -47.07
C ARG A 845 -14.93 31.77 -47.02
N PRO A 846 -15.90 31.07 -46.39
CA PRO A 846 -17.19 31.65 -46.03
C PRO A 846 -17.03 32.83 -45.06
N PRO A 847 -17.94 33.82 -45.07
CA PRO A 847 -17.88 34.95 -44.16
C PRO A 847 -18.17 34.53 -42.71
N LEU A 848 -17.48 35.16 -41.76
CA LEU A 848 -17.65 34.93 -40.32
C LEU A 848 -19.01 35.49 -39.83
N PRO A 849 -19.69 34.83 -38.87
CA PRO A 849 -20.83 35.43 -38.19
C PRO A 849 -20.41 36.65 -37.35
N LYS A 850 -21.28 37.65 -37.26
CA LYS A 850 -21.02 38.91 -36.53
C LYS A 850 -21.11 38.70 -35.02
N SER A 851 -20.12 39.17 -34.28
CA SER A 851 -20.11 39.16 -32.81
C SER A 851 -21.21 40.06 -32.21
N PRO A 852 -21.81 39.70 -31.06
CA PRO A 852 -22.67 40.60 -30.29
C PRO A 852 -21.90 41.82 -29.75
N ALA A 853 -22.62 42.92 -29.53
CA ALA A 853 -22.06 44.18 -29.01
C ALA A 853 -21.67 44.07 -27.51
N PRO A 854 -20.69 44.88 -27.03
CA PRO A 854 -20.18 44.77 -25.67
C PRO A 854 -21.09 45.43 -24.62
N SER A 855 -21.34 44.71 -23.52
CA SER A 855 -21.95 45.22 -22.29
C SER A 855 -20.89 45.73 -21.27
N PRO A 856 -21.26 46.56 -20.29
CA PRO A 856 -20.28 47.41 -19.57
C PRO A 856 -19.40 46.69 -18.55
N LYS A 857 -18.22 47.26 -18.31
CA LYS A 857 -17.18 46.75 -17.40
C LYS A 857 -17.64 46.73 -15.93
N HIS A 858 -17.48 45.58 -15.26
CA HIS A 858 -17.35 45.51 -13.80
C HIS A 858 -16.07 44.74 -13.43
N LEU A 859 -15.28 45.31 -12.52
CA LEU A 859 -14.10 44.64 -11.96
C LEU A 859 -14.50 43.57 -10.92
N PRO A 860 -13.92 42.37 -10.95
CA PRO A 860 -14.11 41.40 -9.88
C PRO A 860 -13.27 41.79 -8.64
N LYS A 861 -13.94 41.99 -7.50
CA LYS A 861 -13.30 41.96 -6.18
C LYS A 861 -13.08 40.52 -5.74
N ALA A 862 -12.02 40.27 -4.98
CA ALA A 862 -11.81 38.98 -4.34
C ALA A 862 -12.96 38.64 -3.38
N GLY A 863 -13.47 37.41 -3.43
CA GLY A 863 -14.59 36.93 -2.63
C GLY A 863 -14.36 35.50 -2.15
N VAL A 864 -14.55 35.29 -0.85
CA VAL A 864 -14.46 33.98 -0.19
C VAL A 864 -15.70 33.15 -0.55
N ILE A 865 -15.51 31.88 -0.92
CA ILE A 865 -16.64 30.96 -1.18
C ILE A 865 -17.16 30.43 0.16
N HIS A 866 -18.44 30.70 0.43
CA HIS A 866 -19.18 30.19 1.58
C HIS A 866 -19.98 28.96 1.15
N ILE A 867 -19.90 27.86 1.91
CA ILE A 867 -20.70 26.66 1.68
C ILE A 867 -22.14 26.91 2.18
N PRO A 868 -23.21 26.61 1.41
CA PRO A 868 -24.58 26.71 1.88
C PRO A 868 -25.07 25.40 2.54
N HIS A 869 -25.85 25.53 3.61
CA HIS A 869 -26.58 24.41 4.22
C HIS A 869 -27.95 24.20 3.55
N PRO A 870 -28.46 22.96 3.41
CA PRO A 870 -29.80 22.70 2.91
C PRO A 870 -30.88 22.97 3.96
N VAL A 871 -32.05 23.42 3.49
CA VAL A 871 -33.28 23.61 4.30
C VAL A 871 -34.31 22.57 3.83
N PRO A 872 -35.04 21.89 4.73
CA PRO A 872 -36.01 20.87 4.34
C PRO A 872 -37.35 21.47 3.89
N SER A 873 -37.97 20.88 2.88
CA SER A 873 -39.36 21.11 2.49
C SER A 873 -40.16 19.79 2.54
N ARG A 874 -41.45 19.89 2.89
CA ARG A 874 -42.38 18.76 3.00
C ARG A 874 -42.91 18.31 1.63
N PRO A 875 -43.38 17.05 1.50
CA PRO A 875 -43.99 16.56 0.26
C PRO A 875 -45.38 17.16 0.04
N VAL A 876 -45.83 17.12 -1.21
CA VAL A 876 -47.20 17.42 -1.65
C VAL A 876 -47.70 16.16 -2.36
N ASP A 877 -48.82 15.63 -1.92
CA ASP A 877 -49.50 14.51 -2.57
C ASP A 877 -50.20 14.97 -3.85
N LEU A 878 -50.01 14.24 -4.95
CA LEU A 878 -50.86 14.26 -6.13
C LEU A 878 -50.95 12.85 -6.69
N GLU A 879 -52.13 12.24 -6.54
CA GLU A 879 -52.51 11.01 -7.26
C GLU A 879 -52.73 11.35 -8.74
N LEU A 880 -52.35 10.43 -9.65
CA LEU A 880 -52.95 10.36 -10.99
C LEU A 880 -52.79 8.96 -11.60
N GLU A 881 -53.95 8.43 -11.95
CA GLU A 881 -54.38 7.20 -12.62
C GLU A 881 -53.39 6.47 -13.57
N THR A 882 -53.47 5.14 -13.51
CA THR A 882 -52.90 4.17 -14.47
C THR A 882 -53.73 4.03 -15.75
N PRO A 883 -53.08 3.74 -16.89
CA PRO A 883 -53.65 2.76 -17.82
C PRO A 883 -52.65 1.70 -18.33
N ASP A 884 -53.18 0.48 -18.39
CA ASP A 884 -52.81 -0.82 -18.97
C ASP A 884 -51.57 -1.02 -19.90
N ASP A 885 -51.09 -2.26 -19.78
CA ASP A 885 -50.05 -3.01 -20.51
C ASP A 885 -49.86 -2.74 -22.03
N ALA A 886 -48.58 -2.59 -22.45
CA ALA A 886 -48.05 -3.12 -23.72
C ALA A 886 -46.49 -3.12 -23.78
N ASP A 887 -45.90 -4.26 -23.38
CA ASP A 887 -44.69 -4.94 -23.93
C ASP A 887 -43.29 -4.28 -24.13
N SER A 888 -42.27 -5.14 -23.93
CA SER A 888 -40.87 -5.12 -24.43
C SER A 888 -39.75 -4.28 -23.77
N SER A 889 -38.81 -5.00 -23.11
CA SER A 889 -37.33 -5.05 -23.33
C SER A 889 -36.48 -3.75 -23.49
N ASN A 890 -35.18 -3.66 -23.14
CA ASN A 890 -34.21 -4.60 -22.57
C ASN A 890 -33.00 -3.80 -22.01
N ALA A 891 -32.48 -4.14 -20.82
CA ALA A 891 -31.11 -3.77 -20.36
C ALA A 891 -30.73 -4.53 -19.08
N ILE A 892 -30.43 -5.83 -19.20
CA ILE A 892 -30.01 -6.66 -18.06
C ILE A 892 -28.54 -6.38 -17.72
N TYR A 893 -28.29 -5.97 -16.47
CA TYR A 893 -26.98 -6.17 -15.84
C TYR A 893 -27.01 -7.54 -15.15
N GLU A 894 -26.09 -8.44 -15.49
CA GLU A 894 -25.90 -9.68 -14.75
C GLU A 894 -25.23 -9.40 -13.40
N GLU A 895 -26.03 -9.25 -12.35
CA GLU A 895 -25.56 -9.50 -10.99
C GLU A 895 -25.47 -11.02 -10.76
N ILE A 896 -24.36 -11.45 -10.16
CA ILE A 896 -24.20 -12.85 -9.73
C ILE A 896 -25.06 -13.05 -8.48
N ASN A 897 -26.05 -13.94 -8.55
CA ASN A 897 -26.87 -14.32 -7.40
C ASN A 897 -26.02 -15.01 -6.32
N GLU A 898 -25.67 -14.28 -5.26
CA GLU A 898 -25.37 -14.87 -3.95
C GLU A 898 -26.69 -14.99 -3.17
N GLU A 899 -27.16 -16.21 -2.88
CA GLU A 899 -28.33 -16.41 -2.03
C GLU A 899 -28.05 -15.89 -0.60
N PRO A 900 -28.93 -15.05 -0.01
CA PRO A 900 -28.77 -14.62 1.36
C PRO A 900 -29.05 -15.78 2.33
N PRO A 901 -28.24 -15.99 3.38
CA PRO A 901 -28.43 -17.12 4.30
C PRO A 901 -29.75 -17.01 5.06
N ASN A 902 -30.50 -18.11 5.05
CA ASN A 902 -31.80 -18.26 5.67
C ASN A 902 -31.76 -17.92 7.17
N ARG A 903 -32.50 -16.88 7.60
CA ARG A 903 -32.54 -16.41 8.98
C ARG A 903 -33.67 -17.11 9.75
N PRO A 904 -33.40 -17.84 10.86
CA PRO A 904 -34.47 -18.38 11.70
C PRO A 904 -35.23 -17.25 12.43
N PRO A 905 -36.54 -17.41 12.70
CA PRO A 905 -37.37 -16.36 13.28
C PRO A 905 -36.99 -16.05 14.74
N GLN A 906 -36.81 -14.77 15.07
CA GLN A 906 -36.58 -14.32 16.45
C GLN A 906 -37.90 -14.26 17.25
N PRO A 907 -37.90 -14.63 18.54
CA PRO A 907 -39.08 -14.49 19.40
C PRO A 907 -39.38 -13.03 19.74
N MET A 908 -40.66 -12.69 19.85
CA MET A 908 -41.12 -11.33 20.13
C MET A 908 -40.77 -10.88 21.56
N SER A 909 -40.05 -9.76 21.71
CA SER A 909 -39.84 -9.09 23.00
C SER A 909 -40.70 -7.82 23.12
N GLN A 910 -41.34 -7.63 24.26
CA GLN A 910 -42.26 -6.52 24.54
C GLN A 910 -41.57 -5.15 24.48
N ALA A 911 -42.30 -4.14 23.99
CA ALA A 911 -41.79 -2.77 23.86
C ALA A 911 -41.73 -2.03 25.22
N GLN A 912 -40.62 -1.34 25.47
CA GLN A 912 -40.51 -0.29 26.50
C GLN A 912 -40.39 1.10 25.85
N PRO A 913 -40.93 2.16 26.48
CA PRO A 913 -40.94 3.51 25.90
C PRO A 913 -39.58 4.23 26.02
N PRO A 914 -39.31 5.22 25.15
CA PRO A 914 -38.03 5.94 25.13
C PRO A 914 -37.90 7.02 26.24
N PRO A 915 -36.68 7.37 26.65
CA PRO A 915 -36.42 8.44 27.62
C PRO A 915 -36.54 9.85 26.98
N PRO A 916 -36.81 10.91 27.79
CA PRO A 916 -37.09 12.25 27.29
C PRO A 916 -35.83 13.03 26.84
N GLN A 917 -35.96 13.88 25.81
CA GLN A 917 -34.91 14.76 25.32
C GLN A 917 -34.82 16.09 26.12
N PRO A 918 -33.63 16.73 26.24
CA PRO A 918 -33.49 18.01 26.93
C PRO A 918 -33.87 19.20 26.04
N SER A 919 -34.71 20.10 26.57
CA SER A 919 -35.06 21.36 25.89
C SER A 919 -33.99 22.44 26.10
N ARG A 920 -33.65 23.16 25.02
CA ARG A 920 -32.90 24.44 25.09
C ARG A 920 -33.51 25.47 24.15
N ALA A 921 -34.31 26.36 24.73
CA ALA A 921 -34.75 27.58 24.05
C ALA A 921 -33.60 28.61 24.01
N VAL A 922 -33.51 29.37 22.92
CA VAL A 922 -32.56 30.49 22.76
C VAL A 922 -33.37 31.79 22.67
N PRO A 923 -33.08 32.81 23.51
CA PRO A 923 -33.79 34.10 23.46
C PRO A 923 -33.30 35.00 22.30
N PRO A 924 -34.12 35.96 21.83
CA PRO A 924 -33.84 36.75 20.64
C PRO A 924 -32.82 37.88 20.86
N ILE A 925 -32.09 38.22 19.79
CA ILE A 925 -31.11 39.31 19.75
C ILE A 925 -31.81 40.65 19.39
N PRO A 926 -31.62 41.75 20.16
CA PRO A 926 -32.18 43.06 19.83
C PRO A 926 -31.43 43.79 18.71
N LYS A 927 -32.15 44.62 17.95
CA LYS A 927 -31.59 45.52 16.92
C LYS A 927 -30.84 46.69 17.56
N ARG A 928 -29.80 47.17 16.88
CA ARG A 928 -29.01 48.35 17.27
C ARG A 928 -29.50 49.61 16.56
N VAL A 929 -29.76 50.68 17.30
CA VAL A 929 -30.00 52.05 16.80
C VAL A 929 -29.06 52.99 17.55
N ASN A 930 -28.63 54.07 16.90
CA ASN A 930 -27.71 55.08 17.43
C ASN A 930 -28.42 56.02 18.42
N GLU A 931 -27.76 56.49 19.49
CA GLU A 931 -27.13 57.83 19.54
C GLU A 931 -26.59 58.22 20.95
N ARG A 932 -25.42 58.89 20.91
CA ARG A 932 -24.85 59.98 21.74
C ARG A 932 -25.25 60.26 23.21
N GLN A 933 -24.19 60.61 23.97
CA GLN A 933 -24.09 61.60 25.08
C GLN A 933 -24.60 61.25 26.49
N GLY A 934 -23.88 61.76 27.50
CA GLY A 934 -24.37 62.01 28.86
C GLY A 934 -23.47 61.47 29.99
N ASP A 935 -22.90 62.37 30.78
CA ASP A 935 -22.17 62.08 32.02
C ASP A 935 -23.12 61.94 33.25
N ASP A 936 -22.53 61.75 34.43
CA ASP A 936 -23.03 61.96 35.80
C ASP A 936 -23.66 60.81 36.62
N LEU A 937 -23.01 60.57 37.77
CA LEU A 937 -23.48 59.99 39.04
C LEU A 937 -24.17 61.11 39.89
N PRO A 938 -24.89 60.87 41.02
CA PRO A 938 -24.69 59.79 42.02
C PRO A 938 -25.93 59.26 42.83
N SER A 939 -25.68 58.28 43.72
CA SER A 939 -26.28 58.03 45.06
C SER A 939 -27.83 58.05 45.24
N ASN A 940 -28.51 57.01 45.78
CA ASN A 940 -28.37 56.48 47.15
C ASN A 940 -29.19 55.16 47.37
N ALA A 941 -28.86 54.42 48.44
CA ALA A 941 -29.40 53.08 48.81
C ALA A 941 -30.65 53.18 49.76
N PRO A 942 -31.19 52.12 50.44
CA PRO A 942 -30.72 50.73 50.72
C PRO A 942 -31.70 49.63 50.15
N SER A 943 -31.65 48.31 50.41
CA SER A 943 -31.07 47.49 51.52
C SER A 943 -30.64 46.05 51.08
N LEU A 944 -30.38 45.17 52.06
CA LEU A 944 -29.97 43.74 52.00
C LEU A 944 -31.07 42.82 52.62
N PRO A 945 -31.00 41.45 52.59
CA PRO A 945 -29.84 40.58 52.32
C PRO A 945 -30.04 39.34 51.40
N PRO A 946 -28.95 38.69 50.95
CA PRO A 946 -28.98 37.39 50.26
C PRO A 946 -28.69 36.19 51.21
N PRO A 947 -29.31 35.01 51.00
CA PRO A 947 -28.94 33.79 51.69
C PRO A 947 -27.75 33.07 51.04
N THR A 948 -26.80 32.73 51.89
CA THR A 948 -25.57 31.97 51.66
C THR A 948 -25.71 30.66 50.87
N THR A 949 -24.82 30.45 49.90
CA THR A 949 -24.21 29.13 49.62
C THR A 949 -22.69 29.28 49.49
N LYS A 950 -21.94 28.41 50.15
CA LYS A 950 -20.46 28.46 50.21
C LYS A 950 -19.85 27.76 49.01
N ALA A 951 -18.82 28.35 48.41
CA ALA A 951 -17.90 27.62 47.55
C ALA A 951 -17.05 26.63 48.38
N PRO A 952 -16.79 25.40 47.92
CA PRO A 952 -15.85 24.50 48.60
C PRO A 952 -14.42 25.03 48.54
N VAL A 953 -13.71 24.96 49.66
CA VAL A 953 -12.30 25.34 49.78
C VAL A 953 -11.41 24.30 49.09
N ILE A 954 -10.46 24.76 48.27
CA ILE A 954 -9.40 23.91 47.70
C ILE A 954 -8.41 23.56 48.82
N PRO A 955 -8.13 22.27 49.11
CA PRO A 955 -7.14 21.90 50.12
C PRO A 955 -5.71 22.22 49.63
N PRO A 956 -4.78 22.58 50.55
CA PRO A 956 -3.39 22.85 50.18
C PRO A 956 -2.71 21.58 49.64
N ARG A 957 -1.85 21.76 48.63
CA ARG A 957 -0.99 20.68 48.12
C ARG A 957 -0.08 20.18 49.24
N LYS A 958 -0.07 18.87 49.48
CA LYS A 958 1.02 18.21 50.19
C LYS A 958 2.26 18.21 49.29
N GLU A 959 3.41 18.54 49.86
CA GLU A 959 4.71 18.34 49.21
C GLU A 959 4.99 16.83 49.05
N PRO A 960 5.71 16.42 47.99
CA PRO A 960 6.18 15.04 47.87
C PRO A 960 7.27 14.75 48.93
N PRO A 961 7.40 13.50 49.42
CA PRO A 961 8.42 13.15 50.39
C PRO A 961 9.83 13.27 49.81
N VAL A 962 10.76 13.79 50.62
CA VAL A 962 12.19 13.86 50.29
C VAL A 962 12.76 12.45 50.16
N ILE A 963 13.23 12.09 48.97
CA ILE A 963 13.97 10.85 48.74
C ILE A 963 15.41 11.05 49.25
N PRO A 964 15.95 10.19 50.14
CA PRO A 964 17.33 10.30 50.58
C PRO A 964 18.30 10.03 49.42
N ALA A 965 19.41 10.76 49.38
CA ALA A 965 20.41 10.63 48.34
C ALA A 965 20.98 9.20 48.27
N ARG A 966 20.91 8.58 47.08
CA ARG A 966 21.60 7.31 46.81
C ARG A 966 23.11 7.53 46.87
N ALA A 967 23.81 6.70 47.62
CA ALA A 967 25.27 6.65 47.61
C ALA A 967 25.80 6.31 46.20
N PRO A 968 26.99 6.83 45.82
CA PRO A 968 27.63 6.47 44.55
C PRO A 968 28.03 4.98 44.52
N PRO A 969 28.08 4.34 43.34
CA PRO A 969 28.46 2.93 43.21
C PRO A 969 29.93 2.69 43.59
N PRO A 970 30.28 1.48 44.06
CA PRO A 970 31.65 1.14 44.42
C PRO A 970 32.58 1.12 43.19
N ILE A 971 33.81 1.60 43.40
CA ILE A 971 34.87 1.59 42.39
C ILE A 971 35.34 0.14 42.15
N PRO A 972 35.49 -0.32 40.90
CA PRO A 972 36.05 -1.65 40.62
C PRO A 972 37.48 -1.79 41.17
N ALA A 973 37.77 -2.93 41.82
CA ALA A 973 39.09 -3.20 42.35
C ALA A 973 40.14 -3.27 41.21
N ARG A 974 41.27 -2.57 41.40
CA ARG A 974 42.44 -2.74 40.54
C ARG A 974 43.03 -4.13 40.75
N THR A 975 43.03 -4.96 39.71
CA THR A 975 44.01 -6.04 39.59
C THR A 975 45.38 -5.43 39.34
N ASN A 976 46.31 -5.59 40.30
CA ASN A 976 47.73 -5.35 40.07
C ASN A 976 48.38 -6.64 39.53
N PRO A 977 49.50 -6.54 38.79
CA PRO A 977 50.02 -7.64 37.99
C PRO A 977 50.90 -8.61 38.77
N ASN A 978 50.78 -9.89 38.42
CA ASN A 978 51.85 -10.89 38.27
C ASN A 978 51.31 -12.03 37.39
#